data_AF-A0A327HPZ4-F1
#
_entry.id   AF-A0A327HPZ4-F1
#
_cell.length_a   1.000
_cell.length_b   1.000
_cell.length_c   1.000
_cell.angle_alpha   90.00
_cell.angle_beta   90.00
_cell.angle_gamma   90.00
#
_symmetry.space_group_name_H-M   'P 1'
#
loop_
_entity.id
_entity.type
_entity.pdbx_description
1 polymer ?
#
loop_
_entity_poly.entity_id
_entity_poly.type
_entity_poly.pdbx_seq_one_letter_code
_entity_poly.pdbx_strand_id
1 'polypeptide(L)'
;MPLLPHWDMEDGGAMRSLMLAGLMITSVMAGVLFFGVEDEGINRAPSVDSDLPDTILIGTIDSISVTISDEKISDLSLLITLDGDEISVLPDQEGSISIDISELGVGSHALKVVAIDSLGQETSWSKAFIVHYPVESETELTVSQSTYQVERGGDAPLSGLVMHDDVSTCELRWSTADIEESSLGLPTGEDGTYELELSNIQENTTVSLEATCGTWTETSSVQTVVITVLEPEPEPVTGCTDPGANNYDSEADEDDGSCEYDEVGPVTGCTDPGANNYDSEADEDDGSCEYDDPSDDIEVGSQEWWEGVLLCDSTEQVEGVDDYNTSDFDNHICQLSFSTNETHIQISANGIPNHDLESGPGCCTSEQGLEWTIPLVPNNQTGCDPSASTEGCTMAPERDAVAFAVNGVPIFGPEDGPGGDAVAGHEGAYEEDRQHIWLGICHGHSGPGGGYHYHADANCVHWHPDEEENQSWSDYSIESSRTVTEHSPIVGFAFDGYPIYGFIGWDDEGGLTEMKSSYRLKEGETGYNGIDDYEYAPGLGDLDSCNGEYGPTPDYPEGIYHYHTTWENGEGGIGFPYFINCYRGEVSLGGDGNEGGGEGSDCSGHGETWGPGIGPPPDGCGGGPPGQSSEVSYSIGALSGIVPPGGGNILSLLILAAILVRVLASDSTSPNLVGTTGVCRPDPV
;
A
#
# COMPACT_ATOMS: atom_id res chain seq x y z
N MET A 1 43.79 94.84 13.03
CA MET A 1 44.15 95.13 11.62
C MET A 1 45.17 94.10 11.18
N PRO A 2 45.13 93.59 9.94
CA PRO A 2 44.01 93.47 8.99
C PRO A 2 43.59 91.98 8.80
N LEU A 3 42.56 91.57 8.07
CA LEU A 3 41.27 92.16 7.65
C LEU A 3 40.27 91.00 7.34
N LEU A 4 38.97 91.28 7.37
CA LEU A 4 37.86 90.41 6.89
C LEU A 4 37.77 90.45 5.34
N PRO A 5 37.03 89.56 4.62
CA PRO A 5 35.74 88.88 4.97
C PRO A 5 35.76 87.34 4.72
N HIS A 6 34.74 86.49 4.95
CA HIS A 6 33.28 86.55 5.26
C HIS A 6 32.31 86.63 4.05
N TRP A 7 31.25 85.81 4.09
CA TRP A 7 30.23 85.53 3.04
C TRP A 7 30.83 84.84 1.77
N ASP A 8 30.15 83.91 1.09
CA ASP A 8 28.81 83.34 1.34
C ASP A 8 28.69 81.87 0.86
N MET A 9 27.56 81.21 1.16
CA MET A 9 27.18 79.93 0.55
C MET A 9 26.37 80.13 -0.73
N GLU A 10 26.97 79.89 -1.91
CA GLU A 10 26.22 79.59 -3.14
C GLU A 10 27.15 79.02 -4.22
N ASP A 11 27.04 77.71 -4.52
CA ASP A 11 26.53 77.21 -5.80
C ASP A 11 26.68 75.66 -5.90
N GLY A 12 25.85 74.95 -5.12
CA GLY A 12 25.68 73.50 -5.28
C GLY A 12 24.90 73.11 -6.55
N GLY A 13 24.42 74.09 -7.32
CA GLY A 13 23.72 73.89 -8.58
C GLY A 13 24.68 73.49 -9.70
N ALA A 14 25.80 74.19 -9.84
CA ALA A 14 26.72 74.02 -10.98
C ALA A 14 27.16 72.56 -11.25
N MET A 15 27.61 71.81 -10.23
CA MET A 15 28.01 70.40 -10.43
C MET A 15 26.81 69.47 -10.68
N ARG A 16 25.65 69.72 -10.05
CA ARG A 16 24.43 68.93 -10.33
C ARG A 16 23.91 69.18 -11.74
N SER A 17 23.94 70.43 -12.21
CA SER A 17 23.58 70.81 -13.57
C SER A 17 24.54 70.23 -14.62
N LEU A 18 25.85 70.18 -14.36
CA LEU A 18 26.80 69.52 -15.25
C LEU A 18 26.61 68.00 -15.31
N MET A 19 26.31 67.35 -14.17
CA MET A 19 26.05 65.91 -14.15
C MET A 19 24.70 65.55 -14.81
N LEU A 20 23.65 66.36 -14.61
CA LEU A 20 22.37 66.21 -15.30
C LEU A 20 22.45 66.54 -16.79
N ALA A 21 23.23 67.55 -17.20
CA ALA A 21 23.50 67.83 -18.60
C ALA A 21 24.31 66.70 -19.26
N GLY A 22 25.29 66.13 -18.55
CA GLY A 22 26.00 64.93 -18.98
C GLY A 22 25.05 63.76 -19.21
N LEU A 23 24.23 63.43 -18.20
CA LEU A 23 23.23 62.37 -18.29
C LEU A 23 22.22 62.59 -19.42
N MET A 24 21.69 63.80 -19.59
CA MET A 24 20.75 64.12 -20.68
C MET A 24 21.41 64.12 -22.06
N ILE A 25 22.69 64.50 -22.19
CA ILE A 25 23.41 64.36 -23.46
C ILE A 25 23.67 62.88 -23.77
N THR A 26 24.02 62.06 -22.78
CA THR A 26 24.17 60.60 -22.98
C THR A 26 22.84 59.91 -23.25
N SER A 27 21.73 60.30 -22.63
CA SER A 27 20.41 59.69 -22.89
C SER A 27 19.82 60.16 -24.22
N VAL A 28 20.08 61.40 -24.65
CA VAL A 28 19.74 61.86 -26.01
C VAL A 28 20.61 61.16 -27.06
N MET A 29 21.92 60.98 -26.84
CA MET A 29 22.76 60.23 -27.80
C MET A 29 22.44 58.72 -27.82
N ALA A 30 22.09 58.11 -26.69
CA ALA A 30 21.62 56.72 -26.65
C ALA A 30 20.23 56.56 -27.28
N GLY A 31 19.31 57.51 -27.04
CA GLY A 31 17.99 57.54 -27.67
C GLY A 31 18.07 57.73 -29.18
N VAL A 32 18.94 58.61 -29.67
CA VAL A 32 19.21 58.83 -31.11
C VAL A 32 19.99 57.67 -31.76
N LEU A 33 20.53 56.74 -30.98
CA LEU A 33 21.08 55.47 -31.48
C LEU A 33 20.06 54.31 -31.51
N PHE A 34 18.87 54.48 -30.92
CA PHE A 34 17.81 53.45 -30.88
C PHE A 34 16.47 53.88 -31.50
N PHE A 35 16.25 55.18 -31.72
CA PHE A 35 15.14 55.72 -32.51
C PHE A 35 15.71 56.59 -33.63
N GLY A 36 15.44 56.23 -34.88
CA GLY A 36 15.85 57.02 -36.05
C GLY A 36 17.03 56.48 -36.86
N VAL A 37 17.35 55.19 -36.78
CA VAL A 37 17.71 54.47 -38.01
C VAL A 37 16.41 54.01 -38.65
N GLU A 38 15.78 54.92 -39.38
CA GLU A 38 14.95 54.51 -40.52
C GLU A 38 15.93 53.87 -41.50
N ASP A 39 15.77 52.57 -41.72
CA ASP A 39 16.63 51.75 -42.57
C ASP A 39 16.26 52.00 -44.05
N GLU A 40 16.50 53.23 -44.53
CA GLU A 40 16.03 53.75 -45.84
C GLU A 40 16.47 52.84 -47.00
N GLY A 41 15.60 51.90 -47.36
CA GLY A 41 15.72 51.04 -48.55
C GLY A 41 16.07 49.57 -48.30
N ILE A 42 16.15 49.08 -47.05
CA ILE A 42 16.20 47.62 -46.81
C ILE A 42 14.78 47.07 -46.65
N ASN A 43 14.18 46.74 -47.79
CA ASN A 43 12.92 46.00 -47.91
C ASN A 43 13.06 44.61 -47.27
N ARG A 44 12.18 44.25 -46.34
CA ARG A 44 12.25 43.01 -45.56
C ARG A 44 11.30 41.97 -46.13
N ALA A 45 11.42 40.72 -45.68
CA ALA A 45 10.41 39.71 -46.05
C ALA A 45 9.16 39.93 -45.17
N PRO A 46 7.94 39.72 -45.70
CA PRO A 46 6.72 39.85 -44.92
C PRO A 46 6.73 38.93 -43.72
N SER A 47 6.03 39.30 -42.65
CA SER A 47 5.90 38.50 -41.43
C SER A 47 4.44 38.13 -41.19
N VAL A 48 4.21 36.93 -40.64
CA VAL A 48 2.87 36.35 -40.40
C VAL A 48 2.81 35.90 -38.95
N ASP A 49 1.74 36.28 -38.25
CA ASP A 49 1.49 35.94 -36.84
C ASP A 49 -0.01 35.60 -36.63
N SER A 50 -0.34 34.81 -35.61
CA SER A 50 -1.73 34.39 -35.35
C SER A 50 -1.98 33.95 -33.90
N ASP A 51 -3.16 34.31 -33.36
CA ASP A 51 -3.66 33.84 -32.06
C ASP A 51 -4.35 32.45 -32.14
N LEU A 52 -4.18 31.71 -33.23
CA LEU A 52 -4.76 30.37 -33.45
C LEU A 52 -4.26 29.37 -32.38
N PRO A 53 -5.13 28.76 -31.55
CA PRO A 53 -4.73 27.72 -30.60
C PRO A 53 -4.35 26.40 -31.29
N ASP A 54 -3.73 25.48 -30.54
CA ASP A 54 -3.36 24.14 -31.03
C ASP A 54 -4.57 23.17 -31.05
N THR A 55 -5.58 23.43 -30.23
CA THR A 55 -6.83 22.66 -30.13
C THR A 55 -8.04 23.59 -30.06
N ILE A 56 -9.14 23.22 -30.72
CA ILE A 56 -10.41 23.94 -30.78
C ILE A 56 -11.54 22.96 -30.43
N LEU A 57 -12.49 23.39 -29.60
CA LEU A 57 -13.75 22.68 -29.41
C LEU A 57 -14.72 23.07 -30.54
N ILE A 58 -15.37 22.09 -31.17
CA ILE A 58 -16.27 22.33 -32.31
C ILE A 58 -17.37 23.34 -31.95
N GLY A 59 -17.61 24.32 -32.84
CA GLY A 59 -18.61 25.38 -32.64
C GLY A 59 -18.24 26.46 -31.61
N THR A 60 -17.03 26.47 -31.03
CA THR A 60 -16.65 27.53 -30.06
C THR A 60 -16.06 28.80 -30.68
N ILE A 61 -15.53 28.73 -31.91
CA ILE A 61 -15.10 29.90 -32.70
C ILE A 61 -15.45 29.73 -34.18
N ASP A 62 -16.09 30.75 -34.76
CA ASP A 62 -16.53 30.73 -36.17
C ASP A 62 -15.44 31.17 -37.15
N SER A 63 -14.38 31.84 -36.69
CA SER A 63 -13.30 32.33 -37.57
C SER A 63 -11.94 32.44 -36.87
N ILE A 64 -10.87 32.29 -37.65
CA ILE A 64 -9.48 32.50 -37.26
C ILE A 64 -9.02 33.88 -37.75
N SER A 65 -8.33 34.64 -36.90
CA SER A 65 -7.61 35.86 -37.32
C SER A 65 -6.11 35.58 -37.49
N VAL A 66 -5.54 36.05 -38.59
CA VAL A 66 -4.09 36.00 -38.87
C VAL A 66 -3.64 37.38 -39.33
N THR A 67 -2.51 37.86 -38.83
CA THR A 67 -2.00 39.22 -39.09
C THR A 67 -0.72 39.14 -39.92
N ILE A 68 -0.66 39.91 -41.01
CA ILE A 68 0.45 39.93 -41.97
C ILE A 68 1.07 41.33 -41.98
N SER A 69 2.29 41.45 -41.44
CA SER A 69 3.01 42.72 -41.31
C SER A 69 4.14 42.83 -42.33
N ASP A 70 4.11 43.90 -43.13
CA ASP A 70 5.03 44.20 -44.24
C ASP A 70 5.16 45.72 -44.42
N GLU A 71 6.26 46.21 -45.01
CA GLU A 71 6.44 47.64 -45.27
C GLU A 71 5.45 48.21 -46.33
N LYS A 72 4.83 47.35 -47.15
CA LYS A 72 3.77 47.69 -48.11
C LYS A 72 2.77 46.55 -48.33
N ILE A 73 1.84 46.41 -47.39
CA ILE A 73 0.69 45.49 -47.45
C ILE A 73 -0.07 45.55 -48.81
N SER A 74 -0.12 46.70 -49.49
CA SER A 74 -0.77 46.87 -50.81
C SER A 74 -0.10 46.13 -51.97
N ASP A 75 1.18 45.78 -51.83
CA ASP A 75 2.01 45.23 -52.90
C ASP A 75 2.30 43.72 -52.69
N LEU A 76 1.65 43.10 -51.69
CA LEU A 76 1.76 41.68 -51.34
C LEU A 76 0.94 40.78 -52.28
N SER A 77 1.51 39.62 -52.60
CA SER A 77 0.82 38.46 -53.17
C SER A 77 0.66 37.40 -52.08
N LEU A 78 -0.58 37.05 -51.74
CA LEU A 78 -0.88 35.99 -50.75
C LEU A 78 -1.37 34.71 -51.44
N LEU A 79 -0.97 33.57 -50.90
CA LEU A 79 -1.57 32.26 -51.13
C LEU A 79 -1.91 31.66 -49.76
N ILE A 80 -3.21 31.54 -49.46
CA ILE A 80 -3.72 30.98 -48.21
C ILE A 80 -4.36 29.63 -48.55
N THR A 81 -4.05 28.59 -47.80
CA THR A 81 -4.65 27.26 -47.96
C THR A 81 -5.04 26.66 -46.61
N LEU A 82 -6.24 26.12 -46.51
CA LEU A 82 -6.70 25.31 -45.38
C LEU A 82 -6.84 23.87 -45.87
N ASP A 83 -6.13 22.93 -45.24
CA ASP A 83 -6.01 21.51 -45.61
C ASP A 83 -5.51 21.23 -47.04
N GLY A 84 -5.08 22.29 -47.75
CA GLY A 84 -4.60 22.26 -49.13
C GLY A 84 -5.51 22.99 -50.13
N ASP A 85 -6.76 23.29 -49.76
CA ASP A 85 -7.70 24.05 -50.59
C ASP A 85 -7.48 25.57 -50.45
N GLU A 86 -7.51 26.29 -51.57
CA GLU A 86 -7.12 27.71 -51.67
C GLU A 86 -8.23 28.68 -51.23
N ILE A 87 -7.94 29.48 -50.20
CA ILE A 87 -8.85 30.47 -49.62
C ILE A 87 -8.53 31.88 -50.14
N SER A 88 -9.45 32.45 -50.91
CA SER A 88 -9.34 33.80 -51.47
C SER A 88 -9.80 34.90 -50.49
N VAL A 89 -9.01 35.17 -49.45
CA VAL A 89 -9.21 36.32 -48.53
C VAL A 89 -8.13 37.39 -48.77
N LEU A 90 -8.51 38.66 -48.67
CA LEU A 90 -7.62 39.81 -48.79
C LEU A 90 -7.37 40.46 -47.42
N PRO A 91 -6.15 40.96 -47.13
CA PRO A 91 -5.87 41.67 -45.89
C PRO A 91 -6.56 43.04 -45.87
N ASP A 92 -6.86 43.52 -44.67
CA ASP A 92 -7.31 44.89 -44.45
C ASP A 92 -6.14 45.91 -44.51
N GLN A 93 -6.40 47.15 -44.07
CA GLN A 93 -5.40 48.23 -44.10
C GLN A 93 -4.34 48.13 -42.99
N GLU A 94 -4.53 47.24 -42.02
CA GLU A 94 -3.62 46.99 -40.90
C GLU A 94 -2.92 45.63 -41.03
N GLY A 95 -3.31 44.82 -42.02
CA GLY A 95 -2.67 43.56 -42.40
C GLY A 95 -3.43 42.31 -41.94
N SER A 96 -4.59 42.46 -41.32
CA SER A 96 -5.35 41.33 -40.77
C SER A 96 -6.19 40.63 -41.84
N ILE A 97 -6.23 39.30 -41.78
CA ILE A 97 -7.18 38.45 -42.51
C ILE A 97 -8.03 37.68 -41.49
N SER A 98 -9.32 37.51 -41.82
CA SER A 98 -10.25 36.66 -41.07
C SER A 98 -10.69 35.51 -41.97
N ILE A 99 -10.56 34.28 -41.47
CA ILE A 99 -10.84 33.04 -42.19
C ILE A 99 -11.98 32.33 -41.48
N ASP A 100 -13.10 32.14 -42.18
CA ASP A 100 -14.26 31.38 -41.68
C ASP A 100 -13.88 29.90 -41.51
N ILE A 101 -14.22 29.34 -40.34
CA ILE A 101 -14.02 27.92 -40.00
C ILE A 101 -15.29 27.28 -39.42
N SER A 102 -16.44 27.96 -39.49
CA SER A 102 -17.70 27.49 -38.93
C SER A 102 -18.23 26.19 -39.55
N GLU A 103 -17.77 25.83 -40.76
CA GLU A 103 -18.07 24.57 -41.44
C GLU A 103 -17.00 23.47 -41.26
N LEU A 104 -15.97 23.67 -40.41
CA LEU A 104 -14.99 22.60 -40.11
C LEU A 104 -15.60 21.51 -39.22
N GLY A 105 -15.41 20.25 -39.63
CA GLY A 105 -15.70 19.08 -38.80
C GLY A 105 -14.61 18.81 -37.75
N VAL A 106 -14.73 17.70 -37.02
CA VAL A 106 -13.66 17.23 -36.12
C VAL A 106 -12.52 16.57 -36.91
N GLY A 107 -11.29 16.77 -36.47
CA GLY A 107 -10.09 16.26 -37.13
C GLY A 107 -8.85 17.12 -36.91
N SER A 108 -7.74 16.72 -37.54
CA SER A 108 -6.51 17.52 -37.62
C SER A 108 -6.55 18.37 -38.89
N HIS A 109 -6.51 19.69 -38.72
CA HIS A 109 -6.53 20.67 -39.79
C HIS A 109 -5.19 21.42 -39.87
N ALA A 110 -4.87 21.96 -41.04
CA ALA A 110 -3.63 22.67 -41.31
C ALA A 110 -3.87 23.95 -42.10
N LEU A 111 -3.73 25.10 -41.44
CA LEU A 111 -3.73 26.41 -42.07
C LEU A 111 -2.30 26.77 -42.52
N LYS A 112 -2.15 27.15 -43.79
CA LYS A 112 -0.89 27.64 -44.36
C LYS A 112 -1.12 28.98 -45.05
N VAL A 113 -0.19 29.91 -44.83
CA VAL A 113 -0.14 31.24 -45.43
C VAL A 113 1.23 31.44 -46.07
N VAL A 114 1.25 31.77 -47.36
CA VAL A 114 2.47 32.18 -48.06
C VAL A 114 2.28 33.63 -48.51
N ALA A 115 3.13 34.53 -48.01
CA ALA A 115 3.16 35.93 -48.38
C ALA A 115 4.43 36.21 -49.20
N ILE A 116 4.28 36.87 -50.36
CA ILE A 116 5.38 37.23 -51.25
C ILE A 116 5.29 38.73 -51.56
N ASP A 117 6.39 39.45 -51.36
CA ASP A 117 6.45 40.89 -51.60
C ASP A 117 6.72 41.30 -53.07
N SER A 118 6.76 42.60 -53.31
CA SER A 118 7.05 43.20 -54.63
C SER A 118 8.47 42.95 -55.17
N LEU A 119 9.41 42.46 -54.34
CA LEU A 119 10.78 42.09 -54.72
C LEU A 119 10.96 40.57 -54.89
N GLY A 120 9.95 39.77 -54.53
CA GLY A 120 9.97 38.31 -54.58
C GLY A 120 10.53 37.65 -53.31
N GLN A 121 10.50 38.34 -52.17
CA GLN A 121 10.86 37.78 -50.87
C GLN A 121 9.65 37.05 -50.30
N GLU A 122 9.78 35.74 -50.08
CA GLU A 122 8.71 34.83 -49.64
C GLU A 122 8.84 34.49 -48.16
N THR A 123 7.72 34.56 -47.44
CA THR A 123 7.54 33.97 -46.11
C THR A 123 6.39 32.97 -46.16
N SER A 124 6.70 31.70 -45.87
CA SER A 124 5.71 30.63 -45.69
C SER A 124 5.56 30.33 -44.20
N TRP A 125 4.36 30.54 -43.67
CA TRP A 125 3.95 30.17 -42.32
C TRP A 125 2.89 29.06 -42.40
N SER A 126 2.88 28.13 -41.45
CA SER A 126 1.84 27.09 -41.37
C SER A 126 1.69 26.56 -39.96
N LYS A 127 0.44 26.40 -39.52
CA LYS A 127 0.08 25.83 -38.22
C LYS A 127 -0.97 24.73 -38.40
N ALA A 128 -0.73 23.59 -37.76
CA ALA A 128 -1.72 22.55 -37.57
C ALA A 128 -2.48 22.78 -36.26
N PHE A 129 -3.75 22.40 -36.23
CA PHE A 129 -4.62 22.47 -35.06
C PHE A 129 -5.65 21.32 -35.11
N ILE A 130 -6.18 20.91 -33.96
CA ILE A 130 -7.16 19.83 -33.87
C ILE A 130 -8.52 20.39 -33.46
N VAL A 131 -9.56 20.14 -34.27
CA VAL A 131 -10.96 20.35 -33.88
C VAL A 131 -11.48 19.05 -33.26
N HIS A 132 -12.06 19.14 -32.07
CA HIS A 132 -12.59 17.99 -31.32
C HIS A 132 -13.94 18.29 -30.69
N TYR A 133 -14.67 17.23 -30.35
CA TYR A 133 -15.85 17.31 -29.49
C TYR A 133 -15.45 17.65 -28.05
N PRO A 134 -16.36 18.23 -27.24
CA PRO A 134 -16.18 18.21 -25.79
C PRO A 134 -16.11 16.77 -25.28
N VAL A 135 -15.44 16.58 -24.15
CA VAL A 135 -15.47 15.30 -23.42
C VAL A 135 -16.86 15.17 -22.78
N GLU A 136 -17.45 13.98 -22.89
CA GLU A 136 -18.66 13.56 -22.18
C GLU A 136 -18.27 12.43 -21.21
N SER A 137 -19.00 12.29 -20.10
CA SER A 137 -18.93 11.15 -19.17
C SER A 137 -19.30 9.82 -19.84
N GLU A 138 -18.84 8.69 -19.28
CA GLU A 138 -19.36 7.37 -19.67
C GLU A 138 -20.76 7.14 -19.08
N THR A 139 -21.61 6.41 -19.80
CA THR A 139 -22.95 6.01 -19.34
C THR A 139 -22.86 5.03 -18.18
N GLU A 140 -23.53 5.29 -17.07
CA GLU A 140 -23.67 4.34 -15.95
C GLU A 140 -25.14 3.92 -15.79
N LEU A 141 -25.37 2.60 -15.75
CA LEU A 141 -26.68 2.01 -15.49
C LEU A 141 -26.69 1.30 -14.13
N THR A 142 -27.64 1.65 -13.27
CA THR A 142 -27.84 1.04 -11.95
C THR A 142 -29.20 0.35 -11.85
N VAL A 143 -29.26 -0.79 -11.13
CA VAL A 143 -30.50 -1.50 -10.77
C VAL A 143 -30.69 -1.44 -9.25
N SER A 144 -31.93 -1.28 -8.78
CA SER A 144 -32.23 -1.21 -7.35
C SER A 144 -32.08 -2.56 -6.63
N GLN A 145 -32.27 -3.66 -7.35
CA GLN A 145 -31.98 -5.03 -6.92
C GLN A 145 -31.51 -5.87 -8.12
N SER A 146 -30.45 -6.68 -7.94
CA SER A 146 -29.94 -7.61 -8.96
C SER A 146 -30.60 -8.99 -8.92
N THR A 147 -31.34 -9.32 -7.85
CA THR A 147 -32.01 -10.61 -7.66
C THR A 147 -33.41 -10.44 -7.07
N TYR A 148 -34.40 -11.13 -7.63
CA TYR A 148 -35.77 -11.19 -7.11
C TYR A 148 -36.21 -12.64 -6.90
N GLN A 149 -37.01 -12.88 -5.87
CA GLN A 149 -37.74 -14.13 -5.65
C GLN A 149 -39.24 -13.84 -5.71
N VAL A 150 -39.99 -14.61 -6.50
CA VAL A 150 -41.45 -14.45 -6.67
C VAL A 150 -42.15 -15.81 -6.64
N GLU A 151 -43.37 -15.89 -6.12
CA GLU A 151 -44.22 -17.07 -6.31
C GLU A 151 -44.60 -17.24 -7.79
N ARG A 152 -44.90 -18.48 -8.24
CA ARG A 152 -45.38 -18.71 -9.61
C ARG A 152 -46.67 -17.92 -9.89
N GLY A 153 -46.58 -16.99 -10.84
CA GLY A 153 -47.64 -16.06 -11.20
C GLY A 153 -47.55 -14.68 -10.53
N GLY A 154 -46.52 -14.44 -9.72
CA GLY A 154 -46.21 -13.13 -9.15
C GLY A 154 -45.58 -12.15 -10.14
N ASP A 155 -45.36 -10.93 -9.64
CA ASP A 155 -44.93 -9.76 -10.40
C ASP A 155 -43.60 -9.21 -9.82
N ALA A 156 -42.67 -8.78 -10.67
CA ALA A 156 -41.38 -8.22 -10.27
C ALA A 156 -41.26 -6.74 -10.70
N PRO A 157 -41.28 -5.77 -9.77
CA PRO A 157 -41.09 -4.35 -10.06
C PRO A 157 -39.60 -4.00 -10.03
N LEU A 158 -38.99 -3.89 -11.21
CA LEU A 158 -37.62 -3.43 -11.40
C LEU A 158 -37.57 -1.90 -11.45
N SER A 159 -36.52 -1.31 -10.88
CA SER A 159 -36.27 0.14 -10.97
C SER A 159 -34.78 0.44 -10.92
N GLY A 160 -34.41 1.68 -11.27
CA GLY A 160 -33.01 2.10 -11.26
C GLY A 160 -32.80 3.51 -11.77
N LEU A 161 -31.54 3.85 -12.03
CA LEU A 161 -31.09 5.16 -12.49
C LEU A 161 -30.09 5.00 -13.64
N VAL A 162 -30.27 5.80 -14.69
CA VAL A 162 -29.27 6.03 -15.76
C VAL A 162 -28.57 7.35 -15.46
N MET A 163 -27.24 7.36 -15.45
CA MET A 163 -26.42 8.55 -15.21
C MET A 163 -25.52 8.84 -16.42
N HIS A 164 -25.54 10.10 -16.87
CA HIS A 164 -24.77 10.64 -17.99
C HIS A 164 -24.83 12.17 -17.95
N ASP A 165 -23.86 12.89 -18.54
CA ASP A 165 -23.81 14.37 -18.56
C ASP A 165 -25.07 15.03 -19.15
N ASP A 166 -25.63 14.45 -20.21
CA ASP A 166 -26.98 14.77 -20.71
C ASP A 166 -27.82 13.50 -20.80
N VAL A 167 -28.62 13.28 -19.75
CA VAL A 167 -29.57 12.16 -19.63
C VAL A 167 -30.67 12.20 -20.70
N SER A 168 -30.96 13.35 -21.31
CA SER A 168 -31.98 13.46 -22.37
C SER A 168 -31.54 12.85 -23.70
N THR A 169 -30.27 12.46 -23.82
CA THR A 169 -29.74 11.67 -24.95
C THR A 169 -29.89 10.16 -24.78
N CYS A 170 -30.21 9.68 -23.57
CA CYS A 170 -30.19 8.25 -23.25
C CYS A 170 -31.38 7.48 -23.87
N GLU A 171 -31.09 6.43 -24.64
CA GLU A 171 -32.05 5.37 -24.97
C GLU A 171 -31.79 4.15 -24.07
N LEU A 172 -32.77 3.80 -23.24
CA LEU A 172 -32.76 2.64 -22.36
C LEU A 172 -33.57 1.50 -23.01
N ARG A 173 -32.97 0.32 -23.17
CA ARG A 173 -33.61 -0.89 -23.71
C ARG A 173 -33.52 -2.06 -22.73
N TRP A 174 -34.45 -3.01 -22.82
CA TRP A 174 -34.44 -4.23 -22.02
C TRP A 174 -34.88 -5.47 -22.81
N SER A 175 -34.53 -6.66 -22.30
CA SER A 175 -34.95 -7.95 -22.84
C SER A 175 -34.97 -9.04 -21.76
N THR A 176 -35.78 -10.08 -21.97
CA THR A 176 -35.70 -11.37 -21.25
C THR A 176 -35.01 -12.46 -22.07
N ALA A 177 -34.38 -12.07 -23.19
CA ALA A 177 -33.56 -12.89 -24.07
C ALA A 177 -32.27 -12.12 -24.41
N ASP A 178 -31.59 -12.49 -25.49
CA ASP A 178 -30.48 -11.69 -26.01
C ASP A 178 -30.98 -10.31 -26.47
N ILE A 179 -30.39 -9.26 -25.90
CA ILE A 179 -30.76 -7.85 -26.11
C ILE A 179 -30.37 -7.33 -27.51
N GLU A 180 -29.42 -8.02 -28.17
CA GLU A 180 -29.01 -7.78 -29.56
C GLU A 180 -29.95 -8.46 -30.57
N GLU A 181 -30.55 -9.60 -30.24
CA GLU A 181 -31.55 -10.24 -31.11
C GLU A 181 -32.94 -9.61 -30.95
N SER A 182 -33.32 -9.21 -29.74
CA SER A 182 -34.60 -8.56 -29.46
C SER A 182 -34.58 -7.74 -28.18
N SER A 183 -35.08 -6.50 -28.26
CA SER A 183 -35.22 -5.61 -27.11
C SER A 183 -36.47 -4.74 -27.21
N LEU A 184 -36.89 -4.18 -26.08
CA LEU A 184 -37.97 -3.21 -25.95
C LEU A 184 -37.42 -1.94 -25.29
N GLY A 185 -37.76 -0.77 -25.84
CA GLY A 185 -37.42 0.52 -25.23
C GLY A 185 -38.18 0.75 -23.92
N LEU A 186 -37.50 1.33 -22.94
CA LEU A 186 -38.02 1.71 -21.63
C LEU A 186 -37.89 3.23 -21.46
N PRO A 187 -38.97 3.97 -21.11
CA PRO A 187 -38.88 5.40 -20.93
C PRO A 187 -38.15 5.74 -19.61
N THR A 188 -37.15 6.60 -19.71
CA THR A 188 -36.48 7.25 -18.57
C THR A 188 -37.22 8.53 -18.16
N GLY A 189 -37.06 8.93 -16.89
CA GLY A 189 -37.49 10.22 -16.35
C GLY A 189 -36.55 11.36 -16.74
N GLU A 190 -36.97 12.61 -16.51
CA GLU A 190 -36.13 13.82 -16.70
C GLU A 190 -34.89 13.85 -15.78
N ASP A 191 -34.85 12.97 -14.79
CA ASP A 191 -33.77 12.74 -13.81
C ASP A 191 -33.03 11.41 -14.03
N GLY A 192 -33.34 10.66 -15.09
CA GLY A 192 -32.70 9.37 -15.41
C GLY A 192 -33.32 8.16 -14.72
N THR A 193 -34.34 8.34 -13.88
CA THR A 193 -35.03 7.22 -13.21
C THR A 193 -35.79 6.34 -14.21
N TYR A 194 -35.95 5.06 -13.90
CA TYR A 194 -36.82 4.16 -14.67
C TYR A 194 -37.54 3.14 -13.79
N GLU A 195 -38.68 2.64 -14.28
CA GLU A 195 -39.50 1.60 -13.66
C GLU A 195 -39.96 0.59 -14.73
N LEU A 196 -39.82 -0.71 -14.44
CA LEU A 196 -40.22 -1.83 -15.31
C LEU A 196 -40.90 -2.93 -14.47
N GLU A 197 -42.21 -3.05 -14.61
CA GLU A 197 -43.01 -4.08 -13.94
C GLU A 197 -43.17 -5.32 -14.85
N LEU A 198 -42.63 -6.46 -14.43
CA LEU A 198 -42.78 -7.75 -15.13
C LEU A 198 -43.82 -8.61 -14.42
N SER A 199 -45.02 -8.73 -14.99
CA SER A 199 -46.14 -9.42 -14.35
C SER A 199 -46.28 -10.90 -14.73
N ASN A 200 -46.91 -11.70 -13.85
CA ASN A 200 -47.32 -13.09 -14.10
C ASN A 200 -46.17 -14.04 -14.49
N ILE A 201 -45.04 -13.96 -13.80
CA ILE A 201 -43.82 -14.73 -14.10
C ILE A 201 -44.02 -16.23 -13.76
N GLN A 202 -43.68 -17.14 -14.68
CA GLN A 202 -44.01 -18.58 -14.57
C GLN A 202 -42.81 -19.50 -14.30
N GLU A 203 -41.63 -19.08 -14.73
CA GLU A 203 -40.36 -19.81 -14.70
C GLU A 203 -39.19 -18.83 -14.51
N ASN A 204 -38.03 -19.33 -14.05
CA ASN A 204 -36.84 -18.50 -13.78
C ASN A 204 -36.44 -17.69 -15.01
N THR A 205 -36.31 -16.38 -14.85
CA THR A 205 -36.15 -15.42 -15.93
C THR A 205 -34.99 -14.49 -15.63
N THR A 206 -34.06 -14.30 -16.57
CA THR A 206 -33.04 -13.24 -16.49
C THR A 206 -33.48 -12.07 -17.34
N VAL A 207 -33.31 -10.85 -16.82
CA VAL A 207 -33.66 -9.60 -17.48
C VAL A 207 -32.38 -8.83 -17.74
N SER A 208 -32.06 -8.57 -19.00
CA SER A 208 -30.96 -7.69 -19.39
C SER A 208 -31.52 -6.29 -19.64
N LEU A 209 -30.86 -5.27 -19.10
CA LEU A 209 -31.12 -3.85 -19.38
C LEU A 209 -29.85 -3.23 -19.94
N GLU A 210 -29.97 -2.30 -20.88
CA GLU A 210 -28.86 -1.51 -21.40
C GLU A 210 -29.29 -0.06 -21.63
N ALA A 211 -28.52 0.89 -21.10
CA ALA A 211 -28.62 2.29 -21.44
C ALA A 211 -27.51 2.66 -22.43
N THR A 212 -27.86 3.40 -23.47
CA THR A 212 -26.89 4.03 -24.39
C THR A 212 -27.14 5.53 -24.40
N CYS A 213 -26.12 6.34 -24.06
CA CYS A 213 -26.22 7.81 -24.03
C CYS A 213 -25.04 8.46 -24.77
N GLY A 214 -25.18 9.73 -25.14
CA GLY A 214 -24.14 10.50 -25.84
C GLY A 214 -24.71 11.57 -26.77
N THR A 215 -24.13 12.78 -26.76
CA THR A 215 -24.41 13.82 -27.76
C THR A 215 -23.36 13.82 -28.88
N TRP A 216 -22.12 13.43 -28.52
CA TRP A 216 -20.92 13.50 -29.35
C TRP A 216 -20.13 12.18 -29.32
N THR A 217 -20.15 11.48 -28.18
CA THR A 217 -19.55 10.16 -27.99
C THR A 217 -20.59 9.21 -27.39
N GLU A 218 -21.08 8.26 -28.19
CA GLU A 218 -22.01 7.24 -27.69
C GLU A 218 -21.27 6.23 -26.80
N THR A 219 -21.78 6.02 -25.59
CA THR A 219 -21.32 4.99 -24.63
C THR A 219 -22.53 4.16 -24.17
N SER A 220 -22.33 2.90 -23.77
CA SER A 220 -23.41 2.09 -23.22
C SER A 220 -23.00 1.26 -22.00
N SER A 221 -23.97 0.95 -21.16
CA SER A 221 -23.81 0.18 -19.92
C SER A 221 -24.93 -0.84 -19.78
N VAL A 222 -24.55 -2.10 -19.52
CA VAL A 222 -25.45 -3.26 -19.46
C VAL A 222 -25.53 -3.76 -18.03
N GLN A 223 -26.74 -4.04 -17.54
CA GLN A 223 -27.00 -4.69 -16.25
C GLN A 223 -27.89 -5.91 -16.43
N THR A 224 -27.76 -6.89 -15.52
CA THR A 224 -28.62 -8.09 -15.52
C THR A 224 -29.28 -8.29 -14.16
N VAL A 225 -30.56 -8.67 -14.18
CA VAL A 225 -31.36 -9.00 -13.00
C VAL A 225 -31.86 -10.43 -13.12
N VAL A 226 -31.65 -11.24 -12.09
CA VAL A 226 -32.10 -12.64 -12.04
C VAL A 226 -33.39 -12.75 -11.23
N ILE A 227 -34.43 -13.33 -11.82
CA ILE A 227 -35.71 -13.58 -11.15
C ILE A 227 -35.92 -15.09 -11.00
N THR A 228 -35.99 -15.55 -9.75
CA THR A 228 -36.25 -16.94 -9.39
C THR A 228 -37.72 -17.12 -9.02
N VAL A 229 -38.35 -18.13 -9.59
CA VAL A 229 -39.73 -18.52 -9.27
C VAL A 229 -39.71 -19.60 -8.20
N LEU A 230 -40.29 -19.29 -7.05
CA LEU A 230 -40.56 -20.26 -6.00
C LEU A 230 -41.76 -21.12 -6.42
N GLU A 231 -41.55 -22.44 -6.51
CA GLU A 231 -42.68 -23.38 -6.51
C GLU A 231 -43.18 -23.53 -5.07
N PRO A 232 -44.51 -23.58 -4.83
CA PRO A 232 -45.02 -23.85 -3.49
C PRO A 232 -44.73 -25.30 -3.11
N GLU A 233 -43.90 -25.49 -2.08
CA GLU A 233 -43.69 -26.79 -1.45
C GLU A 233 -45.05 -27.41 -1.03
N PRO A 234 -45.24 -28.72 -1.19
CA PRO A 234 -46.46 -29.37 -0.72
C PRO A 234 -46.47 -29.39 0.82
N GLU A 235 -47.47 -28.74 1.42
CA GLU A 235 -47.72 -28.76 2.87
C GLU A 235 -47.66 -30.22 3.40
N PRO A 236 -46.71 -30.54 4.30
CA PRO A 236 -46.45 -31.92 4.73
C PRO A 236 -47.60 -32.46 5.58
N VAL A 237 -47.89 -33.76 5.42
CA VAL A 237 -48.86 -34.41 6.31
C VAL A 237 -48.18 -34.70 7.65
N THR A 238 -48.68 -34.09 8.72
CA THR A 238 -48.06 -34.12 10.05
C THR A 238 -48.67 -35.19 10.96
N GLY A 239 -47.80 -36.02 11.57
CA GLY A 239 -48.18 -37.12 12.45
C GLY A 239 -46.99 -38.04 12.75
N CYS A 240 -47.04 -38.85 13.82
CA CYS A 240 -45.93 -39.71 14.23
C CYS A 240 -45.39 -40.62 13.11
N THR A 241 -44.11 -40.45 12.72
CA THR A 241 -43.51 -41.14 11.57
C THR A 241 -42.67 -42.38 11.90
N ASP A 242 -42.39 -42.68 13.17
CA ASP A 242 -41.64 -43.90 13.56
C ASP A 242 -42.54 -45.15 13.58
N PRO A 243 -42.28 -46.20 12.76
CA PRO A 243 -42.97 -47.48 12.81
C PRO A 243 -42.84 -48.25 14.14
N GLY A 244 -41.95 -47.83 15.06
CA GLY A 244 -41.79 -48.35 16.41
C GLY A 244 -42.77 -47.77 17.45
N ALA A 245 -43.39 -46.62 17.18
CA ALA A 245 -44.30 -45.95 18.11
C ALA A 245 -45.67 -46.66 18.19
N ASN A 246 -46.37 -46.50 19.33
CA ASN A 246 -47.71 -47.07 19.54
C ASN A 246 -48.79 -46.43 18.65
N ASN A 247 -48.52 -45.26 18.07
CA ASN A 247 -49.44 -44.42 17.29
C ASN A 247 -48.91 -43.99 15.91
N TYR A 248 -47.93 -44.71 15.35
CA TYR A 248 -47.41 -44.52 13.99
C TYR A 248 -48.52 -44.28 12.95
N ASP A 249 -48.40 -43.20 12.17
CA ASP A 249 -49.23 -42.94 10.99
C ASP A 249 -48.43 -43.11 9.69
N SER A 250 -48.92 -43.99 8.81
CA SER A 250 -48.30 -44.27 7.51
C SER A 250 -48.72 -43.30 6.40
N GLU A 251 -49.59 -42.33 6.69
CA GLU A 251 -49.92 -41.23 5.77
C GLU A 251 -49.20 -39.91 6.16
N ALA A 252 -48.35 -39.91 7.19
CA ALA A 252 -47.54 -38.75 7.59
C ALA A 252 -46.17 -38.68 6.88
N ASP A 253 -45.78 -37.47 6.47
CA ASP A 253 -44.50 -37.12 5.86
C ASP A 253 -43.56 -36.41 6.85
N GLU A 254 -44.09 -35.76 7.90
CA GLU A 254 -43.33 -35.10 8.99
C GLU A 254 -43.88 -35.49 10.37
N ASP A 255 -42.99 -35.65 11.35
CA ASP A 255 -43.37 -35.97 12.74
C ASP A 255 -43.87 -34.72 13.48
N ASP A 256 -45.08 -34.79 14.04
CA ASP A 256 -45.67 -33.72 14.86
C ASP A 256 -45.25 -33.78 16.34
N GLY A 257 -44.38 -34.72 16.69
CA GLY A 257 -43.95 -34.99 18.06
C GLY A 257 -44.99 -35.74 18.89
N SER A 258 -46.00 -36.34 18.25
CA SER A 258 -47.06 -37.09 18.95
C SER A 258 -46.68 -38.54 19.30
N CYS A 259 -45.52 -39.04 18.91
CA CYS A 259 -45.13 -40.44 19.10
C CYS A 259 -45.16 -40.89 20.58
N GLU A 260 -46.05 -41.82 20.91
CA GLU A 260 -46.18 -42.48 22.21
C GLU A 260 -45.39 -43.80 22.22
N TYR A 261 -44.34 -43.90 23.03
CA TYR A 261 -43.58 -45.14 23.25
C TYR A 261 -43.90 -45.75 24.62
N ASP A 262 -43.78 -47.08 24.75
CA ASP A 262 -43.83 -47.74 26.06
C ASP A 262 -42.54 -47.39 26.84
N GLU A 263 -42.62 -46.48 27.82
CA GLU A 263 -41.46 -45.93 28.55
C GLU A 263 -40.45 -46.99 29.05
N VAL A 264 -39.40 -47.17 28.27
CA VAL A 264 -38.05 -47.42 28.77
C VAL A 264 -37.42 -46.03 28.93
N GLY A 265 -36.91 -45.71 30.12
CA GLY A 265 -36.18 -44.46 30.30
C GLY A 265 -34.89 -44.47 29.49
N PRO A 266 -34.40 -43.31 29.01
CA PRO A 266 -33.20 -43.23 28.18
C PRO A 266 -32.04 -43.93 28.87
N VAL A 267 -31.26 -44.66 28.08
CA VAL A 267 -30.02 -45.26 28.58
C VAL A 267 -29.00 -44.14 28.68
N THR A 268 -28.57 -43.83 29.90
CA THR A 268 -27.63 -42.74 30.19
C THR A 268 -26.20 -43.28 30.18
N GLY A 269 -25.33 -42.70 29.35
CA GLY A 269 -23.93 -43.07 29.18
C GLY A 269 -23.30 -42.30 28.03
N CYS A 270 -21.98 -42.40 27.83
CA CYS A 270 -21.30 -41.63 26.79
C CYS A 270 -21.84 -41.93 25.38
N THR A 271 -22.37 -40.90 24.70
CA THR A 271 -22.95 -41.01 23.35
C THR A 271 -21.98 -40.69 22.21
N ASP A 272 -20.75 -40.23 22.50
CA ASP A 272 -19.74 -39.90 21.49
C ASP A 272 -19.02 -41.17 20.96
N PRO A 273 -19.13 -41.51 19.66
CA PRO A 273 -18.45 -42.67 19.07
C PRO A 273 -16.91 -42.62 19.09
N GLY A 274 -16.31 -41.47 19.41
CA GLY A 274 -14.87 -41.27 19.58
C GLY A 274 -14.34 -41.58 20.99
N ALA A 275 -15.21 -41.78 21.99
CA ALA A 275 -14.80 -42.07 23.36
C ALA A 275 -14.51 -43.58 23.59
N ASN A 276 -13.58 -43.89 24.49
CA ASN A 276 -13.23 -45.26 24.89
C ASN A 276 -14.40 -46.02 25.50
N ASN A 277 -15.25 -45.31 26.23
CA ASN A 277 -16.40 -45.84 26.94
C ASN A 277 -17.73 -45.51 26.25
N TYR A 278 -17.69 -45.18 24.94
CA TYR A 278 -18.87 -45.05 24.08
C TYR A 278 -19.84 -46.22 24.28
N ASP A 279 -21.07 -45.92 24.70
CA ASP A 279 -22.13 -46.90 24.79
C ASP A 279 -23.10 -46.74 23.62
N SER A 280 -23.03 -47.67 22.67
CA SER A 280 -23.93 -47.72 21.52
C SER A 280 -25.40 -48.04 21.86
N GLU A 281 -25.71 -48.36 23.12
CA GLU A 281 -27.08 -48.44 23.62
C GLU A 281 -27.54 -47.14 24.33
N ALA A 282 -26.69 -46.10 24.46
CA ALA A 282 -27.04 -44.84 25.16
C ALA A 282 -27.76 -43.80 24.27
N ASP A 283 -28.77 -43.14 24.86
CA ASP A 283 -29.62 -42.12 24.23
C ASP A 283 -29.35 -40.70 24.78
N GLU A 284 -28.81 -40.58 26.00
CA GLU A 284 -28.50 -39.32 26.69
C GLU A 284 -27.08 -39.39 27.30
N ASP A 285 -26.23 -38.41 27.00
CA ASP A 285 -24.90 -38.29 27.65
C ASP A 285 -25.05 -37.88 29.12
N ASP A 286 -24.40 -38.62 30.02
CA ASP A 286 -24.32 -38.33 31.45
C ASP A 286 -23.03 -37.59 31.85
N GLY A 287 -22.20 -37.22 30.87
CA GLY A 287 -20.91 -36.58 31.07
C GLY A 287 -19.84 -37.57 31.53
N SER A 288 -20.02 -38.86 31.25
CA SER A 288 -19.05 -39.92 31.60
C SER A 288 -17.98 -40.18 30.54
N CYS A 289 -18.04 -39.54 29.37
CA CYS A 289 -17.13 -39.79 28.25
C CYS A 289 -15.65 -39.77 28.65
N GLU A 290 -15.04 -40.95 28.68
CA GLU A 290 -13.60 -41.16 28.81
C GLU A 290 -13.05 -41.28 27.39
N TYR A 291 -12.40 -40.24 26.89
CA TYR A 291 -11.58 -40.35 25.67
C TYR A 291 -10.26 -41.05 26.00
N ASP A 292 -9.63 -41.70 25.03
CA ASP A 292 -8.17 -41.88 25.12
C ASP A 292 -7.59 -40.47 25.04
N ASP A 293 -6.98 -40.03 26.14
CA ASP A 293 -6.19 -38.80 26.19
C ASP A 293 -5.19 -38.84 25.03
N PRO A 294 -5.07 -37.80 24.19
CA PRO A 294 -4.08 -37.74 23.12
C PRO A 294 -2.62 -37.73 23.61
N SER A 295 -2.38 -38.06 24.89
CA SER A 295 -1.21 -38.83 25.33
C SER A 295 -1.13 -40.26 24.71
N ASP A 296 -1.16 -40.37 23.38
CA ASP A 296 -0.01 -41.06 22.76
C ASP A 296 1.17 -40.13 23.07
N ASP A 297 2.24 -40.62 23.71
CA ASP A 297 3.34 -39.77 24.20
C ASP A 297 4.06 -39.09 23.01
N ILE A 298 3.55 -37.95 22.52
CA ILE A 298 4.18 -37.09 21.51
C ILE A 298 5.42 -36.49 22.17
N GLU A 299 6.53 -37.23 22.07
CA GLU A 299 7.80 -36.90 22.72
C GLU A 299 8.22 -35.48 22.31
N VAL A 300 8.36 -34.58 23.27
CA VAL A 300 8.60 -33.16 22.98
C VAL A 300 9.91 -32.99 22.20
N GLY A 301 9.85 -32.27 21.09
CA GLY A 301 10.93 -32.16 20.12
C GLY A 301 11.00 -33.29 19.08
N SER A 302 10.05 -34.24 19.08
CA SER A 302 9.80 -35.17 17.98
C SER A 302 9.28 -34.46 16.74
N GLN A 303 9.28 -35.15 15.59
CA GLN A 303 8.79 -34.58 14.33
C GLN A 303 7.31 -34.18 14.42
N GLU A 304 6.47 -35.02 15.05
CA GLU A 304 5.03 -34.79 15.21
C GLU A 304 4.74 -33.60 16.15
N TRP A 305 5.57 -33.40 17.19
CA TRP A 305 5.50 -32.19 18.03
C TRP A 305 5.85 -30.92 17.23
N TRP A 306 6.92 -30.95 16.44
CA TRP A 306 7.31 -29.79 15.61
C TRP A 306 6.32 -29.50 14.48
N GLU A 307 5.68 -30.53 13.92
CA GLU A 307 4.57 -30.39 12.95
C GLU A 307 3.31 -29.76 13.58
N GLY A 308 3.08 -29.93 14.90
CA GLY A 308 1.98 -29.29 15.63
C GLY A 308 2.28 -27.91 16.23
N VAL A 309 3.56 -27.52 16.37
CA VAL A 309 3.99 -26.26 17.01
C VAL A 309 4.42 -25.19 16.00
N LEU A 310 4.95 -25.57 14.83
CA LEU A 310 5.39 -24.61 13.81
C LEU A 310 4.24 -24.28 12.86
N LEU A 311 4.00 -22.98 12.66
CA LEU A 311 2.97 -22.48 11.76
C LEU A 311 3.53 -22.34 10.33
N CYS A 312 2.62 -22.27 9.36
CA CYS A 312 2.92 -22.10 7.93
C CYS A 312 3.69 -23.25 7.27
N ASP A 313 3.65 -24.48 7.78
CA ASP A 313 4.24 -25.58 7.01
C ASP A 313 3.56 -25.73 5.65
N SER A 314 4.40 -25.90 4.65
CA SER A 314 4.14 -26.17 3.23
C SER A 314 3.15 -27.30 2.90
N THR A 315 2.61 -27.99 3.91
CA THR A 315 1.63 -29.08 3.80
C THR A 315 0.17 -28.61 3.86
N GLU A 316 -0.10 -27.44 4.45
CA GLU A 316 -1.45 -26.87 4.60
C GLU A 316 -1.75 -25.70 3.65
N GLN A 317 -3.03 -25.30 3.56
CA GLN A 317 -3.43 -24.12 2.79
C GLN A 317 -3.39 -22.87 3.67
N VAL A 318 -2.22 -22.23 3.72
CA VAL A 318 -2.07 -20.89 4.29
C VAL A 318 -2.79 -19.87 3.40
N GLU A 319 -3.56 -18.97 4.01
CA GLU A 319 -4.31 -17.94 3.30
C GLU A 319 -3.42 -16.77 2.82
N GLY A 320 -4.00 -15.90 1.99
CA GLY A 320 -3.32 -14.71 1.49
C GLY A 320 -3.30 -13.61 2.54
N VAL A 321 -2.09 -13.20 2.93
CA VAL A 321 -1.80 -12.12 3.88
C VAL A 321 -1.65 -10.79 3.15
N ASP A 322 -2.23 -9.73 3.71
CA ASP A 322 -2.21 -8.38 3.15
C ASP A 322 -1.27 -7.41 3.91
N ASP A 323 -0.79 -6.38 3.21
CA ASP A 323 0.01 -5.29 3.76
C ASP A 323 -0.81 -4.00 3.69
N TYR A 324 -1.43 -3.59 4.81
CA TYR A 324 -2.40 -2.48 4.85
C TYR A 324 -1.80 -1.09 4.52
N ASN A 325 -0.51 -1.01 4.15
CA ASN A 325 0.11 0.21 3.64
C ASN A 325 0.27 0.27 2.11
N THR A 326 -0.07 -0.80 1.40
CA THR A 326 -0.21 -0.78 -0.07
C THR A 326 -1.64 -0.39 -0.47
N SER A 327 -2.00 -0.52 -1.75
CA SER A 327 -3.32 -0.16 -2.27
C SER A 327 -3.99 -1.26 -3.10
N ASP A 328 -3.31 -2.40 -3.24
CA ASP A 328 -3.70 -3.56 -4.03
C ASP A 328 -3.44 -4.78 -3.12
N PHE A 329 -4.39 -5.71 -3.01
CA PHE A 329 -4.25 -6.87 -2.12
C PHE A 329 -3.03 -7.71 -2.51
N ASP A 330 -1.99 -7.72 -1.68
CA ASP A 330 -0.66 -8.25 -2.06
C ASP A 330 -0.63 -9.78 -2.12
N ASN A 331 -1.51 -10.46 -1.37
CA ASN A 331 -1.59 -11.92 -1.27
C ASN A 331 -0.21 -12.54 -1.00
N HIS A 332 0.50 -12.03 0.01
CA HIS A 332 1.67 -12.70 0.54
C HIS A 332 1.25 -14.06 1.13
N ILE A 333 2.15 -15.05 1.14
CA ILE A 333 1.84 -16.38 1.68
C ILE A 333 2.99 -16.76 2.62
N CYS A 334 2.68 -16.92 3.91
CA CYS A 334 3.64 -17.43 4.89
C CYS A 334 4.05 -18.86 4.51
N GLN A 335 5.36 -19.12 4.46
CA GLN A 335 5.91 -20.43 4.10
C GLN A 335 7.06 -20.78 5.02
N LEU A 336 6.92 -21.92 5.71
CA LEU A 336 7.91 -22.54 6.57
C LEU A 336 8.13 -23.99 6.12
N SER A 337 9.32 -24.51 6.39
CA SER A 337 9.64 -25.94 6.36
C SER A 337 10.77 -26.22 7.33
N PHE A 338 10.87 -27.44 7.87
CA PHE A 338 11.93 -27.79 8.83
C PHE A 338 12.54 -29.17 8.59
N SER A 339 13.66 -29.43 9.25
CA SER A 339 14.25 -30.77 9.34
C SER A 339 15.03 -30.95 10.65
N THR A 340 14.97 -32.15 11.23
CA THR A 340 15.64 -32.49 12.49
C THR A 340 16.81 -33.45 12.27
N ASN A 341 17.79 -33.39 13.18
CA ASN A 341 18.87 -34.37 13.31
C ASN A 341 18.99 -34.83 14.78
N GLU A 342 19.99 -35.66 15.12
CA GLU A 342 20.19 -36.20 16.47
C GLU A 342 20.42 -35.14 17.58
N THR A 343 20.55 -33.85 17.24
CA THR A 343 20.94 -32.77 18.18
C THR A 343 20.29 -31.41 17.94
N HIS A 344 19.90 -31.08 16.71
CA HIS A 344 19.37 -29.75 16.33
C HIS A 344 18.18 -29.89 15.37
N ILE A 345 17.32 -28.88 15.37
CA ILE A 345 16.36 -28.59 14.30
C ILE A 345 16.93 -27.46 13.43
N GLN A 346 16.70 -27.54 12.12
CA GLN A 346 16.97 -26.50 11.14
C GLN A 346 15.63 -26.11 10.48
N ILE A 347 15.30 -24.83 10.46
CA ILE A 347 14.04 -24.29 9.93
C ILE A 347 14.39 -23.34 8.79
N SER A 348 13.63 -23.39 7.69
CA SER A 348 13.74 -22.51 6.53
C SER A 348 12.40 -21.82 6.33
N ALA A 349 12.37 -20.49 6.38
CA ALA A 349 11.15 -19.68 6.30
C ALA A 349 11.29 -18.49 5.34
N ASN A 350 10.19 -18.06 4.71
CA ASN A 350 10.19 -16.91 3.80
C ASN A 350 10.01 -15.55 4.51
N GLY A 351 9.89 -15.52 5.84
CA GLY A 351 9.85 -14.27 6.63
C GLY A 351 8.58 -13.42 6.45
N ILE A 352 7.54 -13.98 5.81
CA ILE A 352 6.18 -13.44 5.79
C ILE A 352 5.45 -13.96 7.04
N PRO A 353 4.72 -13.15 7.82
CA PRO A 353 3.91 -13.62 8.94
C PRO A 353 2.63 -14.34 8.48
N ASN A 354 1.97 -15.06 9.39
CA ASN A 354 0.69 -15.76 9.13
C ASN A 354 -0.56 -14.88 9.35
N HIS A 355 -0.41 -13.56 9.32
CA HIS A 355 -1.43 -12.58 9.65
C HIS A 355 -1.21 -11.30 8.84
N ASP A 356 -2.26 -10.51 8.62
CA ASP A 356 -2.12 -9.21 7.97
C ASP A 356 -1.21 -8.28 8.77
N LEU A 357 -0.52 -7.40 8.06
CA LEU A 357 0.59 -6.62 8.60
C LEU A 357 0.53 -5.17 8.13
N GLU A 358 1.38 -4.34 8.72
CA GLU A 358 1.67 -3.01 8.22
C GLU A 358 3.19 -2.87 7.97
N SER A 359 3.58 -2.28 6.84
CA SER A 359 4.96 -2.02 6.43
C SER A 359 5.58 -0.70 6.89
N GLY A 360 6.86 -0.75 7.29
CA GLY A 360 7.58 0.42 7.79
C GLY A 360 7.73 1.56 6.77
N PRO A 361 8.06 2.79 7.22
CA PRO A 361 8.21 3.99 6.39
C PRO A 361 9.43 3.93 5.43
N GLY A 362 9.29 3.07 4.42
CA GLY A 362 10.27 2.67 3.41
C GLY A 362 9.64 1.77 2.34
N CYS A 363 8.71 0.90 2.75
CA CYS A 363 7.93 -0.07 1.95
C CYS A 363 8.77 -1.13 1.21
N CYS A 364 8.32 -2.37 1.06
CA CYS A 364 7.16 -3.05 1.66
C CYS A 364 7.62 -4.44 2.13
N THR A 365 6.75 -5.24 2.75
CA THR A 365 7.12 -6.62 3.12
C THR A 365 7.44 -7.45 1.87
N SER A 366 8.42 -8.34 1.96
CA SER A 366 8.84 -9.18 0.84
C SER A 366 9.50 -10.47 1.31
N GLU A 367 9.40 -11.53 0.49
CA GLU A 367 9.97 -12.83 0.83
C GLU A 367 11.49 -12.76 1.06
N GLN A 368 11.90 -13.23 2.23
CA GLN A 368 13.29 -13.38 2.66
C GLN A 368 13.75 -14.84 2.51
N GLY A 369 15.06 -15.07 2.67
CA GLY A 369 15.64 -16.42 2.76
C GLY A 369 16.18 -16.68 4.16
N LEU A 370 15.30 -16.93 5.13
CA LEU A 370 15.68 -17.10 6.53
C LEU A 370 15.95 -18.58 6.82
N GLU A 371 17.10 -18.88 7.43
CA GLU A 371 17.38 -20.19 8.03
C GLU A 371 17.75 -20.04 9.50
N TRP A 372 17.04 -20.77 10.36
CA TRP A 372 17.28 -20.86 11.80
C TRP A 372 17.85 -22.23 12.16
N THR A 373 18.65 -22.32 13.22
CA THR A 373 19.15 -23.61 13.75
C THR A 373 19.33 -23.53 15.25
N ILE A 374 18.61 -24.38 15.99
CA ILE A 374 18.62 -24.42 17.47
C ILE A 374 18.78 -25.86 17.98
N PRO A 375 19.35 -26.07 19.18
CA PRO A 375 19.47 -27.40 19.76
C PRO A 375 18.09 -27.95 20.16
N LEU A 376 17.85 -29.24 19.89
CA LEU A 376 16.63 -29.95 20.33
C LEU A 376 16.57 -30.17 21.85
N VAL A 377 17.73 -30.10 22.51
CA VAL A 377 17.85 -30.21 23.98
C VAL A 377 18.74 -29.06 24.46
N PRO A 378 18.16 -27.98 24.99
CA PRO A 378 18.91 -26.82 25.51
C PRO A 378 19.84 -27.18 26.66
N ASN A 379 20.98 -26.49 26.74
CA ASN A 379 22.01 -26.72 27.78
C ASN A 379 22.34 -25.39 28.48
N ASN A 380 22.10 -25.28 29.79
CA ASN A 380 22.39 -24.06 30.58
C ASN A 380 23.86 -23.61 30.46
N GLN A 381 24.10 -22.31 30.26
CA GLN A 381 25.45 -21.73 30.20
C GLN A 381 26.21 -21.88 31.52
N THR A 382 27.49 -22.23 31.44
CA THR A 382 28.35 -22.36 32.63
C THR A 382 28.74 -20.99 33.21
N GLY A 383 28.02 -20.56 34.25
CA GLY A 383 28.36 -19.36 35.03
C GLY A 383 27.34 -18.21 34.93
N CYS A 384 26.31 -18.39 34.11
CA CYS A 384 25.11 -17.55 34.08
C CYS A 384 24.18 -17.94 35.25
N ASP A 385 23.65 -16.96 35.99
CA ASP A 385 22.61 -17.15 37.02
C ASP A 385 21.56 -16.03 36.93
N PRO A 386 20.63 -16.12 35.96
CA PRO A 386 19.66 -15.06 35.69
C PRO A 386 18.71 -14.75 36.87
N SER A 387 18.56 -15.69 37.81
CA SER A 387 17.80 -15.49 39.06
C SER A 387 18.44 -14.45 40.00
N ALA A 388 19.71 -14.12 39.77
CA ALA A 388 20.45 -13.10 40.49
C ALA A 388 20.79 -11.87 39.62
N SER A 389 21.29 -12.10 38.39
CA SER A 389 21.64 -11.04 37.42
C SER A 389 22.10 -11.62 36.09
N THR A 390 22.21 -10.78 35.07
CA THR A 390 22.84 -11.12 33.77
C THR A 390 24.37 -11.29 33.84
N GLU A 391 25.02 -11.13 35.00
CA GLU A 391 26.49 -11.31 35.13
C GLU A 391 26.88 -12.76 34.83
N GLY A 392 27.64 -12.95 33.73
CA GLY A 392 28.10 -14.27 33.27
C GLY A 392 27.19 -14.93 32.23
N CYS A 393 26.08 -14.30 31.86
CA CYS A 393 25.21 -14.72 30.76
C CYS A 393 25.63 -14.10 29.43
N THR A 394 25.29 -14.77 28.33
CA THR A 394 25.40 -14.21 26.98
C THR A 394 24.18 -13.32 26.72
N MET A 395 24.40 -12.03 26.50
CA MET A 395 23.32 -11.07 26.20
C MET A 395 22.70 -11.36 24.82
N ALA A 396 21.42 -11.02 24.68
CA ALA A 396 20.75 -10.98 23.38
C ALA A 396 21.20 -9.74 22.58
N PRO A 397 21.17 -9.76 21.24
CA PRO A 397 21.31 -8.56 20.42
C PRO A 397 20.29 -7.47 20.77
N GLU A 398 20.72 -6.20 20.73
CA GLU A 398 19.86 -5.04 21.03
C GLU A 398 18.91 -4.71 19.86
N ARG A 399 19.33 -5.02 18.62
CA ARG A 399 18.84 -4.43 17.34
C ARG A 399 18.80 -5.43 16.18
N ASP A 400 18.78 -6.71 16.49
CA ASP A 400 18.88 -7.83 15.54
C ASP A 400 18.01 -8.98 16.08
N ALA A 401 17.89 -10.09 15.35
CA ALA A 401 17.13 -11.24 15.79
C ALA A 401 17.69 -11.80 17.12
N VAL A 402 16.79 -12.00 18.09
CA VAL A 402 17.07 -12.65 19.39
C VAL A 402 16.44 -14.04 19.45
N ALA A 403 15.41 -14.26 18.65
CA ALA A 403 14.62 -15.47 18.55
C ALA A 403 13.91 -15.51 17.18
N PHE A 404 13.16 -16.56 16.92
CA PHE A 404 12.19 -16.63 15.82
C PHE A 404 10.83 -17.05 16.35
N ALA A 405 9.76 -16.52 15.77
CA ALA A 405 8.38 -16.89 16.08
C ALA A 405 8.01 -18.24 15.45
N VAL A 406 6.92 -18.87 15.90
CA VAL A 406 6.48 -20.19 15.39
C VAL A 406 6.15 -20.21 13.89
N ASN A 407 5.84 -19.07 13.29
CA ASN A 407 5.67 -18.89 11.83
C ASN A 407 7.00 -18.65 11.07
N GLY A 408 8.15 -18.65 11.77
CA GLY A 408 9.48 -18.46 11.20
C GLY A 408 9.94 -17.01 11.05
N VAL A 409 9.11 -16.02 11.36
CA VAL A 409 9.45 -14.58 11.35
C VAL A 409 10.46 -14.26 12.48
N PRO A 410 11.45 -13.36 12.27
CA PRO A 410 12.35 -12.93 13.32
C PRO A 410 11.63 -12.21 14.48
N ILE A 411 12.05 -12.52 15.70
CA ILE A 411 11.77 -11.71 16.89
C ILE A 411 13.04 -10.90 17.18
N PHE A 412 12.92 -9.58 17.25
CA PHE A 412 14.07 -8.67 17.38
C PHE A 412 14.31 -8.24 18.83
N GLY A 413 15.50 -7.68 19.06
CA GLY A 413 15.82 -6.95 20.28
C GLY A 413 15.03 -5.65 20.40
N PRO A 414 14.97 -5.04 21.61
CA PRO A 414 14.05 -3.97 21.94
C PRO A 414 14.34 -2.59 21.28
N GLU A 415 15.36 -2.45 20.43
CA GLU A 415 15.71 -1.17 19.78
C GLU A 415 15.65 -1.22 18.25
N ASP A 416 15.03 -0.20 17.61
CA ASP A 416 15.09 0.02 16.16
C ASP A 416 15.94 1.24 15.77
N GLY A 417 16.64 1.12 14.63
CA GLY A 417 17.37 2.21 14.01
C GLY A 417 18.39 2.86 14.93
N PRO A 418 18.72 4.16 14.79
CA PRO A 418 19.47 4.91 15.80
C PRO A 418 18.61 5.35 17.01
N GLY A 419 17.37 4.84 17.11
CA GLY A 419 16.41 5.15 18.18
C GLY A 419 16.78 4.53 19.53
N GLY A 420 15.85 4.64 20.47
CA GLY A 420 15.88 3.94 21.75
C GLY A 420 15.02 2.68 21.71
N ASP A 421 14.37 2.39 22.83
CA ASP A 421 13.39 1.32 22.97
C ASP A 421 12.21 1.55 22.01
N ALA A 422 11.99 0.61 21.09
CA ALA A 422 11.05 0.73 20.00
C ALA A 422 9.60 0.77 20.48
N VAL A 423 9.27 -0.10 21.44
CA VAL A 423 7.92 -0.26 22.00
C VAL A 423 7.60 0.93 22.89
N ALA A 424 8.53 1.36 23.74
CA ALA A 424 8.39 2.55 24.56
C ALA A 424 8.24 3.84 23.72
N GLY A 425 8.91 3.90 22.56
CA GLY A 425 8.75 4.97 21.58
C GLY A 425 7.36 4.97 20.93
N HIS A 426 6.87 3.79 20.53
CA HIS A 426 5.54 3.62 19.94
C HIS A 426 4.41 3.96 20.91
N GLU A 427 4.46 3.42 22.14
CA GLU A 427 3.49 3.68 23.22
C GLU A 427 3.60 5.11 23.81
N GLY A 428 4.48 5.96 23.27
CA GLY A 428 4.56 7.37 23.60
C GLY A 428 5.15 7.67 24.98
N ALA A 429 5.99 6.77 25.52
CA ALA A 429 6.75 7.03 26.75
C ALA A 429 7.77 8.16 26.58
N TYR A 430 8.22 8.41 25.34
CA TYR A 430 9.08 9.53 24.96
C TYR A 430 8.78 10.04 23.54
N GLU A 431 9.23 11.27 23.23
CA GLU A 431 9.25 11.80 21.86
C GLU A 431 10.61 11.47 21.21
N GLU A 432 10.62 10.64 20.16
CA GLU A 432 11.83 10.31 19.40
C GLU A 432 12.16 11.39 18.35
N ASP A 433 13.42 11.84 18.31
CA ASP A 433 13.89 12.93 17.43
C ASP A 433 15.04 12.54 16.47
N ARG A 434 15.53 11.27 16.53
CA ARG A 434 16.60 10.73 15.70
C ARG A 434 16.10 10.02 14.43
N GLN A 435 15.17 9.08 14.60
CA GLN A 435 14.48 8.31 13.56
C GLN A 435 13.08 8.02 14.07
N HIS A 436 12.03 8.29 13.29
CA HIS A 436 10.67 7.94 13.70
C HIS A 436 10.52 6.41 13.74
N ILE A 437 10.42 5.86 14.94
CA ILE A 437 9.98 4.49 15.18
C ILE A 437 8.48 4.43 14.92
N TRP A 438 8.07 3.39 14.21
CA TRP A 438 6.68 3.04 13.96
C TRP A 438 6.59 1.52 13.93
N LEU A 439 5.53 0.98 14.53
CA LEU A 439 5.20 -0.44 14.61
C LEU A 439 3.74 -0.56 14.19
N GLY A 440 3.38 -1.64 13.50
CA GLY A 440 2.01 -1.90 13.06
C GLY A 440 1.29 -2.90 13.97
N ILE A 441 0.37 -3.64 13.36
CA ILE A 441 -0.27 -4.84 13.93
C ILE A 441 0.82 -5.78 14.50
N CYS A 442 0.51 -6.41 15.64
CA CYS A 442 1.43 -7.27 16.42
C CYS A 442 2.69 -6.58 17.00
N HIS A 443 2.72 -5.24 17.04
CA HIS A 443 3.93 -4.46 17.36
C HIS A 443 5.16 -4.94 16.56
N GLY A 444 4.92 -5.31 15.29
CA GLY A 444 5.95 -5.67 14.32
C GLY A 444 5.90 -4.76 13.10
N HIS A 445 6.94 -4.77 12.28
CA HIS A 445 7.02 -3.97 11.05
C HIS A 445 8.01 -4.56 10.04
N SER A 446 7.94 -4.09 8.79
CA SER A 446 9.00 -4.34 7.80
C SER A 446 10.14 -3.33 7.89
N GLY A 447 11.36 -3.83 8.06
CA GLY A 447 12.58 -3.02 8.08
C GLY A 447 13.11 -2.68 6.67
N PRO A 448 14.13 -1.82 6.56
CA PRO A 448 14.76 -1.49 5.27
C PRO A 448 15.32 -2.73 4.56
N GLY A 449 14.69 -3.14 3.46
CA GLY A 449 14.95 -4.41 2.77
C GLY A 449 13.74 -5.35 2.74
N GLY A 450 12.65 -5.01 3.43
CA GLY A 450 11.37 -5.70 3.37
C GLY A 450 11.24 -6.94 4.25
N GLY A 451 12.17 -7.14 5.21
CA GLY A 451 12.04 -8.18 6.22
C GLY A 451 11.13 -7.74 7.37
N TYR A 452 9.98 -8.40 7.51
CA TYR A 452 9.07 -8.22 8.64
C TYR A 452 9.64 -8.86 9.91
N HIS A 453 9.41 -8.26 11.08
CA HIS A 453 9.86 -8.76 12.39
C HIS A 453 9.06 -8.15 13.56
N TYR A 454 9.01 -8.86 14.70
CA TYR A 454 8.29 -8.43 15.91
C TYR A 454 9.19 -7.71 16.93
N HIS A 455 8.64 -6.68 17.60
CA HIS A 455 9.28 -5.98 18.74
C HIS A 455 8.59 -6.21 20.09
N ALA A 456 7.29 -6.55 20.13
CA ALA A 456 6.61 -6.90 21.39
C ALA A 456 5.64 -8.08 21.34
N ASP A 457 4.80 -8.20 20.30
CA ASP A 457 3.61 -9.05 20.38
C ASP A 457 3.55 -10.15 19.30
N ALA A 458 4.39 -11.17 19.46
CA ALA A 458 4.28 -12.40 18.68
C ALA A 458 3.12 -13.33 19.15
N ASN A 459 2.24 -12.89 20.07
CA ASN A 459 1.09 -13.71 20.49
C ASN A 459 0.02 -13.75 19.40
N CYS A 460 -0.09 -12.68 18.61
CA CYS A 460 -1.08 -12.52 17.56
C CYS A 460 -1.05 -13.64 16.51
N VAL A 461 0.07 -14.38 16.37
CA VAL A 461 0.22 -15.51 15.45
C VAL A 461 -0.76 -16.66 15.73
N HIS A 462 -1.36 -16.69 16.93
CA HIS A 462 -2.38 -17.64 17.38
C HIS A 462 -3.79 -17.03 17.41
N TRP A 463 -3.96 -15.78 17.00
CA TRP A 463 -5.27 -15.14 16.81
C TRP A 463 -5.75 -15.34 15.38
N HIS A 464 -7.07 -15.38 15.17
CA HIS A 464 -7.68 -15.39 13.85
C HIS A 464 -8.97 -14.57 13.89
N PRO A 465 -9.32 -13.83 12.82
CA PRO A 465 -10.56 -13.08 12.75
C PRO A 465 -11.78 -14.01 12.67
N ASP A 466 -12.82 -13.70 13.45
CA ASP A 466 -14.11 -14.38 13.38
C ASP A 466 -14.91 -13.89 12.16
N GLU A 467 -15.10 -14.75 11.15
CA GLU A 467 -15.92 -14.46 9.96
C GLU A 467 -17.41 -14.26 10.30
N GLU A 468 -17.96 -14.96 11.29
CA GLU A 468 -19.40 -14.88 11.63
C GLU A 468 -19.73 -13.54 12.30
N GLU A 469 -18.80 -12.98 13.08
CA GLU A 469 -18.87 -11.63 13.66
C GLU A 469 -18.27 -10.53 12.76
N ASN A 470 -17.85 -10.86 11.52
CA ASN A 470 -17.27 -9.93 10.53
C ASN A 470 -16.03 -9.17 11.07
N GLN A 471 -15.09 -9.89 11.68
CA GLN A 471 -13.84 -9.31 12.18
C GLN A 471 -12.75 -9.27 11.10
N SER A 472 -11.70 -8.48 11.36
CA SER A 472 -10.50 -8.35 10.54
C SER A 472 -9.25 -8.26 11.42
N TRP A 473 -8.05 -8.36 10.86
CA TRP A 473 -6.82 -8.09 11.63
C TRP A 473 -6.72 -6.64 12.13
N SER A 474 -7.49 -5.70 11.56
CA SER A 474 -7.60 -4.34 12.10
C SER A 474 -8.41 -4.25 13.42
N ASP A 475 -9.14 -5.33 13.77
CA ASP A 475 -9.84 -5.49 15.05
C ASP A 475 -8.98 -6.20 16.12
N TYR A 476 -7.80 -6.73 15.75
CA TYR A 476 -6.88 -7.35 16.72
C TYR A 476 -6.43 -6.36 17.79
N SER A 477 -6.34 -6.84 19.03
CA SER A 477 -5.80 -6.07 20.14
C SER A 477 -5.04 -6.98 21.09
N ILE A 478 -3.84 -6.54 21.49
CA ILE A 478 -2.97 -7.20 22.47
C ILE A 478 -3.69 -7.56 23.79
N GLU A 479 -4.72 -6.79 24.18
CA GLU A 479 -5.54 -7.07 25.37
C GLU A 479 -6.31 -8.40 25.27
N SER A 480 -6.59 -8.91 24.06
CA SER A 480 -7.18 -10.22 23.86
C SER A 480 -6.22 -11.33 24.33
N SER A 481 -4.98 -11.32 23.82
CA SER A 481 -3.90 -12.24 24.19
C SER A 481 -3.41 -12.09 25.64
N ARG A 482 -3.74 -10.98 26.32
CA ARG A 482 -3.47 -10.76 27.77
C ARG A 482 -4.61 -11.23 28.70
N THR A 483 -5.65 -11.88 28.18
CA THR A 483 -6.77 -12.36 29.00
C THR A 483 -6.40 -13.65 29.76
N VAL A 484 -6.46 -13.60 31.10
CA VAL A 484 -6.07 -14.72 31.99
C VAL A 484 -7.16 -15.81 32.04
N THR A 485 -7.32 -16.58 30.95
CA THR A 485 -8.22 -17.74 30.85
C THR A 485 -7.49 -19.08 30.87
N GLU A 486 -6.34 -19.16 30.20
CA GLU A 486 -5.51 -20.36 30.05
C GLU A 486 -4.03 -19.99 29.91
N HIS A 487 -3.13 -20.98 29.94
CA HIS A 487 -1.70 -20.73 29.72
C HIS A 487 -1.48 -20.41 28.25
N SER A 488 -0.72 -19.36 27.94
CA SER A 488 -0.47 -19.00 26.53
C SER A 488 0.28 -20.11 25.79
N PRO A 489 0.09 -20.26 24.47
CA PRO A 489 0.88 -21.16 23.63
C PRO A 489 2.33 -20.67 23.47
N ILE A 490 3.18 -21.51 22.87
CA ILE A 490 4.53 -21.13 22.43
C ILE A 490 4.39 -20.13 21.27
N VAL A 491 4.96 -18.93 21.41
CA VAL A 491 5.00 -17.91 20.35
C VAL A 491 6.28 -17.99 19.52
N GLY A 492 7.34 -18.61 20.04
CA GLY A 492 8.62 -18.75 19.35
C GLY A 492 9.68 -19.50 20.15
N PHE A 493 10.92 -19.53 19.63
CA PHE A 493 12.07 -20.16 20.28
C PHE A 493 13.29 -19.26 20.24
N ALA A 494 13.98 -19.14 21.38
CA ALA A 494 15.25 -18.45 21.47
C ALA A 494 16.39 -19.27 20.84
N PHE A 495 17.48 -18.62 20.43
CA PHE A 495 18.62 -19.30 19.78
C PHE A 495 19.42 -20.27 20.68
N ASP A 496 19.10 -20.36 21.97
CA ASP A 496 19.59 -21.40 22.88
C ASP A 496 18.70 -22.66 22.94
N GLY A 497 17.59 -22.62 22.21
CA GLY A 497 16.59 -23.69 22.05
C GLY A 497 15.49 -23.71 23.12
N TYR A 498 15.49 -22.79 24.10
CA TYR A 498 14.38 -22.72 25.05
C TYR A 498 13.15 -22.05 24.40
N PRO A 499 11.93 -22.51 24.71
CA PRO A 499 10.69 -21.94 24.17
C PRO A 499 10.42 -20.56 24.76
N ILE A 500 9.67 -19.76 24.00
CA ILE A 500 9.10 -18.48 24.40
C ILE A 500 7.58 -18.65 24.39
N TYR A 501 6.94 -18.52 25.54
CA TYR A 501 5.49 -18.52 25.69
C TYR A 501 4.92 -17.11 25.62
N GLY A 502 3.61 -17.02 25.39
CA GLY A 502 2.89 -15.74 25.39
C GLY A 502 2.73 -15.07 26.77
N PHE A 503 1.82 -14.11 26.90
CA PHE A 503 1.70 -13.28 28.12
C PHE A 503 1.27 -14.03 29.39
N ILE A 504 0.60 -15.18 29.29
CA ILE A 504 0.03 -15.91 30.43
C ILE A 504 0.83 -17.18 30.74
N GLY A 505 1.25 -17.33 32.01
CA GLY A 505 2.00 -18.48 32.53
C GLY A 505 1.42 -19.01 33.84
N TRP A 506 2.21 -19.79 34.58
CA TRP A 506 1.85 -20.33 35.89
C TRP A 506 2.73 -19.78 37.01
N ASP A 507 2.12 -19.25 38.07
CA ASP A 507 2.83 -18.75 39.24
C ASP A 507 3.48 -19.87 40.11
N ASP A 508 4.27 -19.45 41.10
CA ASP A 508 4.94 -20.27 42.13
C ASP A 508 3.98 -21.25 42.89
N GLU A 509 2.66 -21.01 42.86
CA GLU A 509 1.61 -21.85 43.46
C GLU A 509 0.83 -22.70 42.42
N GLY A 510 1.09 -22.53 41.12
CA GLY A 510 0.41 -23.19 39.99
C GLY A 510 -0.87 -22.48 39.53
N GLY A 511 -1.02 -21.19 39.86
CA GLY A 511 -2.12 -20.33 39.40
C GLY A 511 -1.82 -19.66 38.06
N LEU A 512 -2.85 -19.48 37.21
CA LEU A 512 -2.71 -18.69 35.98
C LEU A 512 -2.53 -17.20 36.31
N THR A 513 -1.49 -16.59 35.73
CA THR A 513 -1.24 -15.14 35.83
C THR A 513 -0.67 -14.59 34.52
N GLU A 514 -0.90 -13.31 34.26
CA GLU A 514 -0.06 -12.56 33.32
C GLU A 514 1.36 -12.48 33.92
N MET A 515 2.36 -12.90 33.16
CA MET A 515 3.77 -12.90 33.58
C MET A 515 4.33 -11.49 33.43
N LYS A 516 4.90 -10.93 34.50
CA LYS A 516 5.40 -9.56 34.51
C LYS A 516 6.92 -9.50 34.57
N SER A 517 7.49 -8.57 33.80
CA SER A 517 8.92 -8.32 33.80
C SER A 517 9.40 -7.80 35.16
N SER A 518 10.63 -8.20 35.54
CA SER A 518 11.37 -7.67 36.68
C SER A 518 12.30 -6.49 36.33
N TYR A 519 12.15 -5.88 35.15
CA TYR A 519 12.85 -4.64 34.78
C TYR A 519 12.00 -3.39 35.02
N ARG A 520 12.66 -2.26 35.28
CA ARG A 520 12.03 -0.93 35.31
C ARG A 520 12.99 0.15 34.83
N LEU A 521 12.44 1.31 34.47
CA LEU A 521 13.22 2.50 34.15
C LEU A 521 13.99 3.02 35.38
N LYS A 522 15.22 3.49 35.13
CA LYS A 522 16.06 4.21 36.11
C LYS A 522 15.45 5.57 36.46
N GLU A 523 15.80 6.15 37.62
CA GLU A 523 15.16 7.38 38.14
C GLU A 523 15.38 8.61 37.22
N GLY A 524 14.40 8.87 36.34
CA GLY A 524 14.36 10.02 35.43
C GLY A 524 14.52 9.70 33.95
N GLU A 525 14.78 8.43 33.60
CA GLU A 525 14.90 7.97 32.21
C GLU A 525 13.54 7.50 31.64
N THR A 526 13.47 7.23 30.33
CA THR A 526 12.18 7.01 29.62
C THR A 526 12.18 5.88 28.58
N GLY A 527 13.29 5.17 28.37
CA GLY A 527 13.50 4.24 27.25
C GLY A 527 14.14 4.92 26.03
N TYR A 528 14.41 6.23 26.08
CA TYR A 528 15.05 6.97 24.99
C TYR A 528 16.49 6.46 24.73
N ASN A 529 17.24 6.05 25.75
CA ASN A 529 18.57 5.45 25.55
C ASN A 529 18.51 3.91 25.43
N GLY A 530 17.32 3.35 25.15
CA GLY A 530 17.13 1.91 24.92
C GLY A 530 17.41 1.07 26.15
N ILE A 531 18.13 -0.05 26.00
CA ILE A 531 18.49 -0.95 27.11
C ILE A 531 19.21 -0.23 28.26
N ASP A 532 19.96 0.82 27.95
CA ASP A 532 20.76 1.59 28.91
C ASP A 532 19.89 2.44 29.88
N ASP A 533 18.57 2.55 29.65
CA ASP A 533 17.61 3.20 30.56
C ASP A 533 17.02 2.27 31.63
N TYR A 534 17.14 0.94 31.48
CA TYR A 534 16.48 -0.04 32.36
C TYR A 534 17.40 -0.64 33.43
N GLU A 535 16.86 -0.95 34.60
CA GLU A 535 17.52 -1.73 35.65
C GLU A 535 16.71 -2.98 36.02
N TYR A 536 17.41 -4.11 36.21
CA TYR A 536 16.83 -5.33 36.78
C TYR A 536 16.61 -5.16 38.29
N ALA A 537 15.40 -5.44 38.75
CA ALA A 537 15.01 -5.41 40.15
C ALA A 537 14.52 -6.83 40.56
N PRO A 538 15.35 -7.65 41.24
CA PRO A 538 14.99 -9.03 41.56
C PRO A 538 13.71 -9.13 42.39
N GLY A 539 12.71 -9.87 41.89
CA GLY A 539 11.39 -10.00 42.53
C GLY A 539 10.55 -8.72 42.47
N LEU A 540 10.69 -7.96 41.38
CA LEU A 540 9.79 -6.86 41.03
C LEU A 540 8.52 -7.41 40.38
N GLY A 541 8.69 -8.17 39.30
CA GLY A 541 7.69 -9.04 38.70
C GLY A 541 8.06 -10.50 38.94
N ASP A 542 7.57 -11.37 38.06
CA ASP A 542 7.65 -12.82 38.20
C ASP A 542 8.93 -13.36 37.54
N LEU A 543 9.28 -12.83 36.36
CA LEU A 543 10.39 -13.33 35.54
C LEU A 543 11.78 -12.89 36.03
N ASP A 544 12.80 -13.67 35.66
CA ASP A 544 14.20 -13.45 36.00
C ASP A 544 14.92 -12.45 35.06
N SER A 545 16.22 -12.20 35.28
CA SER A 545 16.95 -11.17 34.53
C SER A 545 17.17 -11.47 33.03
N CYS A 546 16.90 -12.68 32.55
CA CYS A 546 16.84 -12.96 31.12
C CYS A 546 15.41 -12.85 30.53
N ASN A 547 14.41 -12.51 31.35
CA ASN A 547 12.97 -12.49 31.03
C ASN A 547 12.37 -13.88 30.78
N GLY A 548 12.73 -14.82 31.65
CA GLY A 548 12.14 -16.15 31.72
C GLY A 548 12.16 -16.70 33.14
N GLU A 549 11.72 -17.94 33.30
CA GLU A 549 11.67 -18.63 34.58
C GLU A 549 11.94 -20.14 34.43
N TYR A 550 11.87 -20.89 35.53
CA TYR A 550 11.94 -22.36 35.52
C TYR A 550 10.72 -22.94 36.23
N GLY A 551 9.80 -23.49 35.45
CA GLY A 551 8.53 -24.02 35.92
C GLY A 551 8.01 -25.13 34.99
N PRO A 552 6.96 -25.88 35.41
CA PRO A 552 6.19 -26.70 34.48
C PRO A 552 5.46 -25.80 33.48
N THR A 553 5.21 -26.33 32.28
CA THR A 553 4.37 -25.70 31.25
C THR A 553 3.43 -26.77 30.64
N PRO A 554 2.48 -26.42 29.75
CA PRO A 554 1.65 -27.42 29.08
C PRO A 554 2.46 -28.49 28.34
N ASP A 555 3.48 -28.10 27.56
CA ASP A 555 4.37 -29.01 26.85
C ASP A 555 5.38 -29.71 27.78
N TYR A 556 5.85 -29.03 28.83
CA TYR A 556 6.91 -29.50 29.71
C TYR A 556 6.42 -29.69 31.16
N PRO A 557 5.54 -30.68 31.45
CA PRO A 557 4.93 -30.85 32.77
C PRO A 557 5.93 -31.27 33.89
N GLU A 558 7.10 -31.80 33.53
CA GLU A 558 8.20 -32.09 34.47
C GLU A 558 9.13 -30.87 34.73
N GLY A 559 8.90 -29.75 34.02
CA GLY A 559 9.58 -28.47 34.23
C GLY A 559 10.76 -28.19 33.29
N ILE A 560 10.70 -27.06 32.59
CA ILE A 560 11.79 -26.52 31.76
C ILE A 560 12.06 -25.04 32.11
N TYR A 561 13.25 -24.55 31.76
CA TYR A 561 13.44 -23.11 31.67
C TYR A 561 12.78 -22.60 30.40
N HIS A 562 12.04 -21.49 30.48
CA HIS A 562 11.33 -20.92 29.35
C HIS A 562 11.24 -19.40 29.50
N TYR A 563 11.08 -18.70 28.37
CA TYR A 563 10.87 -17.26 28.33
C TYR A 563 9.38 -16.94 28.19
N HIS A 564 8.99 -15.71 28.48
CA HIS A 564 7.63 -15.21 28.28
C HIS A 564 7.63 -13.86 27.57
N THR A 565 6.61 -13.59 26.75
CA THR A 565 6.35 -12.23 26.27
C THR A 565 5.83 -11.35 27.41
N THR A 566 6.31 -10.12 27.53
CA THR A 566 5.94 -9.23 28.65
C THR A 566 5.46 -7.86 28.20
N TRP A 567 4.20 -7.52 28.51
CA TRP A 567 3.64 -6.19 28.25
C TRP A 567 3.80 -5.23 29.44
N GLU A 568 3.64 -5.74 30.66
CA GLU A 568 3.82 -4.99 31.91
C GLU A 568 5.01 -5.50 32.74
N ASN A 569 5.57 -4.62 33.56
CA ASN A 569 6.44 -4.98 34.68
C ASN A 569 5.66 -5.04 36.00
N GLY A 570 6.27 -5.58 37.06
CA GLY A 570 5.62 -5.73 38.37
C GLY A 570 5.27 -4.43 39.11
N GLU A 571 5.68 -3.25 38.61
CA GLU A 571 5.26 -1.93 39.09
C GLU A 571 4.08 -1.34 38.29
N GLY A 572 3.59 -2.03 37.24
CA GLY A 572 2.54 -1.55 36.33
C GLY A 572 3.05 -0.53 35.29
N GLY A 573 4.36 -0.54 35.03
CA GLY A 573 5.00 0.15 33.90
C GLY A 573 5.32 -0.81 32.76
N ILE A 574 6.07 -0.32 31.77
CA ILE A 574 6.34 -1.05 30.52
C ILE A 574 7.17 -2.33 30.72
N GLY A 575 6.80 -3.40 30.00
CA GLY A 575 7.32 -4.76 30.11
C GLY A 575 8.62 -5.05 29.36
N PHE A 576 9.55 -4.10 29.25
CA PHE A 576 10.92 -4.36 28.74
C PHE A 576 11.51 -5.64 29.38
N PRO A 577 12.18 -6.55 28.65
CA PRO A 577 12.65 -6.49 27.26
C PRO A 577 11.66 -7.00 26.21
N TYR A 578 10.37 -7.17 26.58
CA TYR A 578 9.29 -7.73 25.75
C TYR A 578 9.40 -9.22 25.39
N PHE A 579 10.60 -9.70 25.07
CA PHE A 579 10.89 -11.12 24.80
C PHE A 579 12.00 -11.65 25.70
N ILE A 580 13.27 -11.43 25.34
CA ILE A 580 14.45 -11.95 26.07
C ILE A 580 15.52 -10.86 26.20
N ASN A 581 16.21 -10.80 27.35
CA ASN A 581 17.36 -9.88 27.52
C ASN A 581 18.71 -10.62 27.39
N CYS A 582 18.73 -11.90 27.76
CA CYS A 582 19.91 -12.75 27.67
C CYS A 582 19.52 -14.20 27.46
N TYR A 583 20.48 -14.98 26.97
CA TYR A 583 20.32 -16.41 26.80
C TYR A 583 20.68 -17.14 28.09
N ARG A 584 19.81 -18.07 28.49
CA ARG A 584 20.03 -19.03 29.57
C ARG A 584 20.92 -20.18 29.13
N GLY A 585 20.72 -20.67 27.90
CA GLY A 585 21.41 -21.82 27.33
C GLY A 585 22.55 -21.46 26.37
N GLU A 586 23.41 -22.43 26.05
CA GLU A 586 24.60 -22.26 25.23
C GLU A 586 24.25 -21.99 23.75
N VAL A 587 24.12 -20.71 23.40
CA VAL A 587 23.94 -20.28 22.01
C VAL A 587 25.16 -20.59 21.15
N SER A 588 24.94 -21.22 20.00
CA SER A 588 25.99 -21.50 19.00
C SER A 588 26.12 -20.36 17.98
N LEU A 589 26.19 -19.11 18.47
CA LEU A 589 26.45 -17.94 17.63
C LEU A 589 27.79 -18.11 16.88
N GLY A 590 27.80 -17.79 15.59
CA GLY A 590 28.97 -17.97 14.71
C GLY A 590 30.21 -17.27 15.25
N GLY A 591 31.24 -18.05 15.59
CA GLY A 591 32.39 -17.59 16.39
C GLY A 591 33.46 -16.76 15.66
N ASP A 592 33.07 -15.71 14.93
CA ASP A 592 33.88 -14.54 14.57
C ASP A 592 32.90 -13.43 14.13
N GLY A 593 33.24 -12.15 14.36
CA GLY A 593 32.30 -11.03 14.14
C GLY A 593 31.96 -10.77 12.67
N ASN A 594 30.92 -11.44 12.17
CA ASN A 594 30.43 -11.41 10.79
C ASN A 594 28.91 -11.51 10.77
N GLU A 595 28.25 -10.77 9.87
CA GLU A 595 26.79 -10.82 9.68
C GLU A 595 26.30 -12.24 9.33
N GLY A 596 25.10 -12.60 9.79
CA GLY A 596 24.42 -13.85 9.44
C GLY A 596 22.98 -13.84 9.97
N GLY A 597 21.94 -14.09 9.16
CA GLY A 597 21.95 -14.54 7.76
C GLY A 597 22.41 -13.48 6.74
N GLY A 598 23.27 -13.88 5.80
CA GLY A 598 23.82 -12.96 4.78
C GLY A 598 25.01 -13.46 3.96
N GLU A 599 25.21 -14.77 3.75
CA GLU A 599 26.33 -15.26 2.93
C GLU A 599 26.16 -14.90 1.44
N GLY A 600 26.81 -13.82 0.99
CA GLY A 600 26.86 -13.51 -0.44
C GLY A 600 27.61 -12.22 -0.79
N SER A 601 28.94 -12.29 -0.95
CA SER A 601 29.73 -11.14 -1.46
C SER A 601 29.59 -10.96 -2.98
N ASP A 602 28.36 -10.82 -3.49
CA ASP A 602 28.06 -10.46 -4.88
C ASP A 602 27.13 -9.25 -4.93
N CYS A 603 27.63 -8.13 -5.47
CA CYS A 603 26.87 -6.89 -5.59
C CYS A 603 25.78 -6.94 -6.70
N SER A 604 25.47 -8.12 -7.25
CA SER A 604 24.50 -8.34 -8.32
C SER A 604 23.04 -8.24 -7.84
N GLY A 605 22.65 -7.08 -7.32
CA GLY A 605 21.28 -6.76 -6.89
C GLY A 605 21.02 -5.28 -6.62
N HIS A 606 22.05 -4.52 -6.25
CA HIS A 606 21.91 -3.10 -5.89
C HIS A 606 21.67 -2.20 -7.12
N GLY A 607 20.39 -1.93 -7.43
CA GLY A 607 19.94 -0.94 -8.40
C GLY A 607 20.21 0.52 -7.97
N GLU A 608 20.07 1.45 -8.91
CA GLU A 608 20.43 2.87 -8.71
C GLU A 608 19.35 3.70 -7.98
N THR A 609 19.25 3.59 -6.65
CA THR A 609 18.31 4.42 -5.84
C THR A 609 18.87 4.97 -4.52
N TRP A 610 20.16 5.29 -4.44
CA TRP A 610 20.75 5.93 -3.25
C TRP A 610 20.48 7.44 -3.21
N GLY A 611 19.36 7.82 -2.58
CA GLY A 611 18.95 9.21 -2.35
C GLY A 611 19.76 9.95 -1.26
N PRO A 612 19.72 11.30 -1.24
CA PRO A 612 20.44 12.09 -0.23
C PRO A 612 19.75 12.03 1.14
N GLY A 613 20.34 11.26 2.05
CA GLY A 613 19.85 11.11 3.44
C GLY A 613 20.37 9.82 4.11
N ILE A 614 20.65 8.81 3.29
CA ILE A 614 21.13 7.50 3.74
C ILE A 614 22.58 7.60 4.26
N GLY A 615 22.91 6.80 5.28
CA GLY A 615 24.25 6.73 5.88
C GLY A 615 25.36 6.22 4.95
N PRO A 616 26.63 6.20 5.41
CA PRO A 616 27.72 5.59 4.65
C PRO A 616 27.44 4.08 4.43
N PRO A 617 27.81 3.52 3.26
CA PRO A 617 27.58 2.10 2.97
C PRO A 617 28.47 1.19 3.84
N PRO A 618 28.11 -0.11 3.99
CA PRO A 618 28.85 -1.08 4.82
C PRO A 618 30.34 -1.20 4.49
N ASP A 619 31.11 -1.65 5.49
CA ASP A 619 32.58 -1.63 5.53
C ASP A 619 33.20 -2.72 4.62
N GLY A 620 33.06 -2.50 3.31
CA GLY A 620 33.52 -3.39 2.23
C GLY A 620 33.25 -2.80 0.85
N CYS A 621 32.18 -2.00 0.71
CA CYS A 621 31.74 -1.40 -0.56
C CYS A 621 32.49 -0.08 -0.93
N GLY A 622 33.49 0.34 -0.16
CA GLY A 622 34.22 1.60 -0.34
C GLY A 622 35.26 1.59 -1.49
N GLY A 623 34.82 1.75 -2.74
CA GLY A 623 35.69 1.58 -3.93
C GLY A 623 35.79 2.73 -4.96
N GLY A 624 35.03 3.83 -4.83
CA GLY A 624 34.96 4.88 -5.86
C GLY A 624 36.11 5.93 -5.80
N PRO A 625 36.80 6.23 -6.92
CA PRO A 625 37.79 7.33 -6.95
C PRO A 625 37.12 8.71 -6.89
N PRO A 626 37.78 9.75 -6.34
CA PRO A 626 37.13 11.03 -6.06
C PRO A 626 36.70 11.77 -7.34
N GLY A 627 35.42 12.08 -7.44
CA GLY A 627 34.81 12.80 -8.56
C GLY A 627 35.34 14.22 -8.72
N GLN A 628 36.32 14.40 -9.61
CA GLN A 628 36.73 15.71 -10.11
C GLN A 628 36.00 16.00 -11.43
N SER A 629 35.46 17.22 -11.56
CA SER A 629 34.51 17.59 -12.61
C SER A 629 35.08 17.51 -14.04
N SER A 630 34.59 16.56 -14.86
CA SER A 630 34.67 16.65 -16.32
C SER A 630 33.65 15.75 -17.04
N GLU A 631 33.02 16.33 -18.05
CA GLU A 631 32.12 15.78 -19.07
C GLU A 631 32.30 14.29 -19.42
N VAL A 632 31.23 13.49 -19.29
CA VAL A 632 31.19 12.11 -19.81
C VAL A 632 30.90 12.13 -21.32
N SER A 633 31.91 11.78 -22.11
CA SER A 633 31.73 11.44 -23.52
C SER A 633 31.47 9.94 -23.67
N TYR A 634 30.35 9.56 -24.27
CA TYR A 634 30.06 8.15 -24.58
C TYR A 634 31.13 7.55 -25.52
N SER A 635 31.60 6.35 -25.22
CA SER A 635 32.49 5.56 -26.09
C SER A 635 32.30 4.06 -25.81
N ILE A 636 31.48 3.42 -26.62
CA ILE A 636 31.20 1.98 -26.54
C ILE A 636 32.47 1.18 -26.86
N GLY A 637 32.71 0.11 -26.09
CA GLY A 637 33.91 -0.71 -26.20
C GLY A 637 34.07 -1.45 -27.53
N ALA A 638 35.30 -1.56 -28.01
CA ALA A 638 35.61 -2.26 -29.25
C ALA A 638 35.81 -3.77 -29.03
N LEU A 639 34.91 -4.60 -29.56
CA LEU A 639 35.18 -6.03 -29.78
C LEU A 639 35.91 -6.25 -31.11
N SER A 640 36.78 -7.25 -31.14
CA SER A 640 37.81 -7.38 -32.19
C SER A 640 37.51 -8.49 -33.22
N GLY A 641 37.55 -8.12 -34.50
CA GLY A 641 38.08 -8.98 -35.57
C GLY A 641 37.12 -9.41 -36.69
N ILE A 642 37.42 -8.97 -37.92
CA ILE A 642 37.59 -9.76 -39.17
C ILE A 642 37.77 -8.76 -40.34
N VAL A 643 38.62 -9.10 -41.33
CA VAL A 643 39.09 -8.15 -42.37
C VAL A 643 39.41 -8.88 -43.69
N PRO A 644 39.04 -8.35 -44.87
CA PRO A 644 37.88 -7.52 -45.22
C PRO A 644 36.96 -8.33 -46.17
N PRO A 645 37.00 -8.31 -47.53
CA PRO A 645 37.36 -7.31 -48.56
C PRO A 645 36.17 -6.86 -49.45
N GLY A 646 36.28 -5.70 -50.13
CA GLY A 646 35.58 -5.51 -51.43
C GLY A 646 34.83 -4.20 -51.75
N GLY A 647 35.49 -3.04 -51.67
CA GLY A 647 35.32 -1.87 -52.58
C GLY A 647 33.95 -1.23 -52.89
N GLY A 648 33.89 0.11 -52.72
CA GLY A 648 33.21 0.98 -53.70
C GLY A 648 32.09 1.92 -53.23
N ASN A 649 32.44 3.20 -53.05
CA ASN A 649 31.77 4.39 -53.64
C ASN A 649 30.26 4.73 -53.39
N ILE A 650 30.07 5.98 -52.90
CA ILE A 650 29.08 7.02 -53.31
C ILE A 650 27.72 7.15 -52.54
N LEU A 651 27.37 8.42 -52.21
CA LEU A 651 26.10 8.98 -51.63
C LEU A 651 25.74 8.53 -50.18
N SER A 652 25.09 9.29 -49.28
CA SER A 652 24.61 10.71 -49.17
C SER A 652 24.87 11.20 -47.70
N LEU A 653 24.98 12.46 -47.24
CA LEU A 653 24.41 13.81 -47.47
C LEU A 653 23.19 14.18 -46.55
N LEU A 654 23.24 15.38 -45.91
CA LEU A 654 22.33 16.04 -44.92
C LEU A 654 22.53 15.59 -43.45
N ILE A 655 22.69 16.41 -42.37
CA ILE A 655 22.22 17.75 -41.89
C ILE A 655 20.85 17.68 -41.17
N LEU A 656 20.57 18.06 -39.89
CA LEU A 656 21.24 18.74 -38.73
C LEU A 656 20.79 20.22 -38.40
N ALA A 657 19.84 20.40 -37.44
CA ALA A 657 19.50 21.60 -36.62
C ALA A 657 18.50 21.18 -35.49
N ALA A 658 18.57 21.54 -34.19
CA ALA A 658 18.32 22.81 -33.44
C ALA A 658 16.82 23.24 -33.40
N ILE A 659 16.15 23.79 -32.36
CA ILE A 659 16.39 24.62 -31.13
C ILE A 659 15.28 24.28 -30.06
N LEU A 660 15.28 24.41 -28.71
CA LEU A 660 16.16 24.83 -27.57
C LEU A 660 15.72 26.10 -26.72
N VAL A 661 15.64 25.97 -25.37
CA VAL A 661 15.55 27.01 -24.27
C VAL A 661 14.19 27.63 -23.84
N ARG A 662 13.81 27.47 -22.54
CA ARG A 662 13.45 28.51 -21.51
C ARG A 662 12.89 27.90 -20.19
N VAL A 663 12.73 28.64 -19.07
CA VAL A 663 13.74 29.11 -18.09
C VAL A 663 13.08 29.84 -16.89
N LEU A 664 13.30 29.32 -15.67
CA LEU A 664 13.32 29.95 -14.31
C LEU A 664 12.15 30.80 -13.74
N ALA A 665 11.64 30.35 -12.57
CA ALA A 665 11.46 31.09 -11.29
C ALA A 665 11.30 30.04 -10.15
N SER A 666 11.52 30.28 -8.85
CA SER A 666 11.87 31.47 -8.05
C SER A 666 12.88 31.13 -6.91
N ASP A 667 13.12 32.04 -5.95
CA ASP A 667 14.21 31.98 -4.95
C ASP A 667 13.69 31.82 -3.49
N SER A 668 14.63 31.51 -2.59
CA SER A 668 14.52 31.15 -1.17
C SER A 668 14.07 32.26 -0.19
N THR A 669 13.43 31.87 0.93
CA THR A 669 13.79 32.22 2.34
C THR A 669 12.73 31.77 3.37
N SER A 670 13.17 31.49 4.60
CA SER A 670 12.32 31.27 5.79
C SER A 670 12.62 32.30 6.89
N PRO A 671 11.64 32.64 7.74
CA PRO A 671 11.95 32.76 9.18
C PRO A 671 10.85 32.22 10.12
N ASN A 672 11.27 31.77 11.31
CA ASN A 672 10.41 31.22 12.37
C ASN A 672 9.38 32.21 12.94
N LEU A 673 8.22 31.71 13.41
CA LEU A 673 7.65 32.10 14.72
C LEU A 673 6.53 31.14 15.22
N VAL A 674 6.52 30.91 16.53
CA VAL A 674 5.65 30.00 17.32
C VAL A 674 4.17 30.43 17.35
N GLY A 675 3.19 29.51 17.39
CA GLY A 675 1.77 29.92 17.38
C GLY A 675 0.58 28.97 17.67
N THR A 676 0.72 27.78 18.29
CA THR A 676 -0.36 27.00 18.99
C THR A 676 -1.68 26.58 18.30
N THR A 677 -2.12 25.35 18.63
CA THR A 677 -3.51 24.78 18.61
C THR A 677 -4.23 24.55 17.27
N GLY A 678 -4.70 23.30 17.07
CA GLY A 678 -5.52 22.90 15.92
C GLY A 678 -5.85 21.40 15.87
N VAL A 679 -6.23 20.78 17.00
CA VAL A 679 -6.62 19.35 17.07
C VAL A 679 -7.87 19.09 16.23
N CYS A 680 -7.82 18.05 15.38
CA CYS A 680 -8.99 17.39 14.81
C CYS A 680 -8.83 15.87 14.98
N ARG A 681 -9.57 15.28 15.93
CA ARG A 681 -9.92 13.85 15.89
C ARG A 681 -11.20 13.68 15.05
N PRO A 682 -11.39 12.56 14.35
CA PRO A 682 -12.72 11.97 14.23
C PRO A 682 -13.13 11.39 15.59
N ASP A 683 -14.33 11.70 16.07
CA ASP A 683 -15.00 10.87 17.08
C ASP A 683 -15.81 9.77 16.34
N PRO A 684 -15.94 8.55 16.88
CA PRO A 684 -16.62 7.43 16.22
C PRO A 684 -18.15 7.60 16.17
N VAL A 685 -18.78 6.92 15.21
CA VAL A 685 -20.23 6.70 15.07
C VAL A 685 -20.45 5.24 14.69
#